data_AF-A0A7J4SY50-F1
#
_entry.id   AF-A0A7J4SY50-F1
#
_cell.length_a   1.000
_cell.length_b   1.000
_cell.length_c   1.000
_cell.angle_alpha   90.00
_cell.angle_beta   90.00
_cell.angle_gamma   90.00
#
_symmetry.space_group_name_H-M   'P 1'
#
loop_
_entity.id
_entity.type
_entity.pdbx_description
1 polymer ?
#
loop_
_entity_poly.entity_id
_entity_poly.type
_entity_poly.pdbx_seq_one_letter_code
_entity_poly.pdbx_strand_id
1 'polypeptide(L)'
;MQVVNRKGEREDVRFDAILDKLRRLAEGLDQNWVDPTTLTKLTIEGLYDGVTTRELDQLAAETAASLVSHHPDYSKLAARISVDDLHRSTKEVFTDVITDLREYIDPESKKHAPLISEEVYDVIMANAEVLNNHIDYERDFNYDYFGFKTLERSYLLRLDGEIAERPQHMLMRVAVGIHHGDIDKALRTYDLMSNGYFTHATPTLFNSGTPMPQMSSCFLLTMQDDSLHGIYDTLKQCALISKSAGGIGLSIHHIRAKGSYIKGTNGTSNGIVPMLRVFNDTARYVDQGGGKRKGSIAIYLEPWHPDLIEFLDLRKNHGKEEMRARDLFYALWTPDLFMQRVEANADWSFFCPNECPGLQDAYGEEFKQLYESYESQGLARKTVPAREVWDKVVEAQIETGTPYMLYKDAANLKSNQKNLGTIRSSNLCTEIMEYTSEDEVAVCNLASIALPKYVENGSFNHDLLFDVTYHATGNLNRVIDVNYYPVEEARNSNMRHRPIGLGVQGLADTFAMLGMAFESPEARALNKEIFETIYFAACTASKDAAVVDGAYSTFEGSPASQGILQFDLWGMNEHSGRWDWDSLKTEIMEKGMRNSLLVAPMPTASTSQILGNNECFEAFTSNLYVRRTLSGEFIVLNKHLVNDLISSGLWSMELKDEILRHKGSIQAIASIPDSIKELYKTTWEIKQRHVLDMAADRGAYIDQSQSMNIHMIDANAAKVSSMHFYGWKSGLKTGMYYLRTKAAADAIQFTVESKAKNDATVNGLAERAELTTMEEIACSLDSPDDCLSCGA
;
A
#
# COMPACT_ATOMS: atom_id res chain seq x y z
N MET A 1 -39.94 -15.01 -22.68
CA MET A 1 -39.28 -14.03 -21.80
C MET A 1 -38.69 -12.96 -22.68
N GLN A 2 -38.96 -11.70 -22.35
CA GLN A 2 -38.50 -10.54 -23.10
C GLN A 2 -37.52 -9.72 -22.26
N VAL A 3 -36.49 -9.19 -22.90
CA VAL A 3 -35.55 -8.23 -22.31
C VAL A 3 -35.86 -6.83 -22.81
N VAL A 4 -35.53 -5.82 -22.00
CA VAL A 4 -35.62 -4.41 -22.40
C VAL A 4 -34.25 -3.97 -22.92
N ASN A 5 -34.18 -3.65 -24.20
CA ASN A 5 -32.96 -3.14 -24.82
C ASN A 5 -32.64 -1.73 -24.30
N ARG A 6 -31.45 -1.21 -24.61
CA ARG A 6 -31.01 0.13 -24.15
C ARG A 6 -31.83 1.29 -24.71
N LYS A 7 -32.68 1.06 -25.72
CA LYS A 7 -33.65 2.04 -26.26
C LYS A 7 -35.01 1.97 -25.56
N GLY A 8 -35.19 1.06 -24.60
CA GLY A 8 -36.46 0.83 -23.90
C GLY A 8 -37.42 -0.10 -24.63
N GLU A 9 -36.99 -0.75 -25.72
CA GLU A 9 -37.83 -1.64 -26.52
C GLU A 9 -37.73 -3.08 -25.99
N ARG A 10 -38.83 -3.84 -26.07
CA ARG A 10 -38.86 -5.25 -25.67
C ARG A 10 -38.42 -6.14 -26.82
N GLU A 11 -37.46 -7.03 -26.54
CA GLU A 11 -36.96 -8.03 -27.48
C GLU A 11 -37.01 -9.43 -26.86
N ASP A 12 -37.24 -10.46 -27.67
CA ASP A 12 -37.22 -11.84 -27.17
C ASP A 12 -35.80 -12.26 -26.79
N VAL A 13 -35.66 -12.96 -25.66
CA VAL A 13 -34.37 -13.52 -25.23
C VAL A 13 -33.94 -14.60 -26.23
N ARG A 14 -32.82 -14.38 -26.91
CA ARG A 14 -32.23 -15.31 -27.88
C ARG A 14 -30.96 -15.92 -27.30
N PHE A 15 -31.00 -17.23 -27.03
CA PHE A 15 -29.86 -18.00 -26.53
C PHE A 15 -28.61 -17.80 -27.41
N ASP A 16 -28.78 -17.96 -28.73
CA ASP A 16 -27.66 -17.84 -29.69
C ASP A 16 -27.01 -16.46 -29.67
N ALA A 17 -27.80 -15.38 -29.48
CA ALA A 17 -27.26 -14.03 -29.45
C ALA A 17 -26.37 -13.77 -28.21
N ILE A 18 -26.78 -14.30 -27.05
CA ILE A 18 -25.97 -14.23 -25.81
C ILE A 18 -24.72 -15.09 -25.96
N LEU A 19 -24.88 -16.31 -26.49
CA LEU A 19 -23.77 -17.24 -26.70
C LEU A 19 -22.71 -16.69 -27.66
N ASP A 20 -23.12 -16.12 -28.79
CA ASP A 20 -22.18 -15.57 -29.78
C ASP A 20 -21.39 -14.39 -29.21
N LYS A 21 -22.04 -13.54 -28.39
CA LYS A 21 -21.36 -12.49 -27.65
C LYS A 21 -20.32 -13.05 -26.68
N LEU A 22 -20.71 -14.02 -25.85
CA LEU A 22 -19.81 -14.62 -24.86
C LEU A 22 -18.65 -15.39 -25.51
N ARG A 23 -18.87 -16.03 -26.67
CA ARG A 23 -17.82 -16.68 -27.47
C ARG A 23 -16.78 -15.68 -27.95
N ARG A 24 -17.21 -14.52 -28.47
CA ARG A 24 -16.31 -13.44 -28.89
C ARG A 24 -15.47 -12.94 -27.72
N LEU A 25 -16.09 -12.71 -26.57
CA LEU A 25 -15.36 -12.23 -25.37
C LEU A 25 -14.45 -13.30 -24.74
N ALA A 26 -14.72 -14.58 -24.97
CA ALA A 26 -13.90 -15.70 -24.51
C ALA A 26 -12.71 -16.02 -25.44
N GLU A 27 -12.53 -15.29 -26.54
CA GLU A 27 -11.42 -15.53 -27.47
C GLU A 27 -10.05 -15.38 -26.77
N GLY A 28 -9.15 -16.33 -27.02
CA GLY A 28 -7.82 -16.38 -26.39
C GLY A 28 -7.79 -16.88 -24.93
N LEU A 29 -8.92 -17.25 -24.34
CA LEU A 29 -8.98 -17.93 -23.04
C LEU A 29 -8.86 -19.46 -23.19
N ASP A 30 -8.54 -20.18 -22.11
CA ASP A 30 -8.44 -21.64 -22.15
C ASP A 30 -9.80 -22.30 -22.47
N GLN A 31 -9.93 -22.77 -23.72
CA GLN A 31 -11.17 -23.39 -24.24
C GLN A 31 -11.50 -24.75 -23.61
N ASN A 32 -10.55 -25.39 -22.91
CA ASN A 32 -10.83 -26.65 -22.22
C ASN A 32 -11.63 -26.43 -20.93
N TRP A 33 -11.51 -25.24 -20.33
CA TRP A 33 -12.10 -24.90 -19.04
C TRP A 33 -13.18 -23.82 -19.12
N VAL A 34 -13.01 -22.85 -20.02
CA VAL A 34 -13.96 -21.76 -20.23
C VAL A 34 -15.00 -22.19 -21.27
N ASP A 35 -16.23 -22.47 -20.84
CA ASP A 35 -17.36 -22.83 -21.71
C ASP A 35 -18.44 -21.74 -21.72
N PRO A 36 -18.45 -20.86 -22.74
CA PRO A 36 -19.49 -19.86 -22.95
C PRO A 36 -20.90 -20.45 -23.02
N THR A 37 -21.05 -21.71 -23.44
CA THR A 37 -22.36 -22.38 -23.56
C THR A 37 -22.96 -22.64 -22.19
N THR A 38 -22.17 -23.19 -21.27
CA THR A 38 -22.57 -23.41 -19.89
C THR A 38 -22.87 -22.08 -19.20
N LEU A 39 -22.01 -21.08 -19.38
CA LEU A 39 -22.25 -19.73 -18.85
C LEU A 39 -23.59 -19.15 -19.35
N THR A 40 -23.87 -19.25 -20.65
CA THR A 40 -25.13 -18.76 -21.23
C THR A 40 -26.35 -19.41 -20.60
N LYS A 41 -26.31 -20.73 -20.37
CA LYS A 41 -27.40 -21.48 -19.72
C LYS A 41 -27.64 -20.97 -18.30
N LEU A 42 -26.58 -20.88 -17.49
CA LEU A 42 -26.64 -20.41 -16.11
C LEU A 42 -27.16 -18.97 -16.03
N THR A 43 -26.72 -18.09 -16.93
CA THR A 43 -27.22 -16.71 -16.99
C THR A 43 -28.72 -16.69 -17.29
N ILE A 44 -29.21 -17.47 -18.27
CA ILE A 44 -30.63 -17.49 -18.63
C ILE A 44 -31.51 -18.04 -17.51
N GLU A 45 -31.02 -19.02 -16.75
CA GLU A 45 -31.73 -19.56 -15.58
C GLU A 45 -31.98 -18.50 -14.49
N GLY A 46 -31.11 -17.49 -14.39
CA GLY A 46 -31.25 -16.37 -13.45
C GLY A 46 -32.09 -15.19 -13.95
N LEU A 47 -32.62 -15.23 -15.18
CA LEU A 47 -33.36 -14.10 -15.76
C LEU A 47 -34.85 -14.10 -15.39
N TYR A 48 -35.43 -12.90 -15.42
CA TYR A 48 -36.87 -12.66 -15.26
C TYR A 48 -37.42 -11.83 -16.43
N ASP A 49 -38.74 -11.87 -16.66
CA ASP A 49 -39.37 -11.11 -17.75
C ASP A 49 -39.29 -9.59 -17.51
N GLY A 50 -38.83 -8.85 -18.52
CA GLY A 50 -38.65 -7.40 -18.45
C GLY A 50 -37.28 -6.96 -17.94
N VAL A 51 -36.34 -7.88 -17.67
CA VAL A 51 -34.96 -7.55 -17.30
C VAL A 51 -34.28 -6.73 -18.40
N THR A 52 -33.51 -5.71 -18.00
CA THR A 52 -32.79 -4.87 -18.96
C THR A 52 -31.56 -5.58 -19.51
N THR A 53 -31.12 -5.19 -20.71
CA THR A 53 -29.86 -5.68 -21.29
C THR A 53 -28.62 -5.36 -20.44
N ARG A 54 -28.65 -4.29 -19.63
CA ARG A 54 -27.59 -3.95 -18.67
C ARG A 54 -27.56 -4.93 -17.51
N GLU A 55 -28.72 -5.22 -16.91
CA GLU A 55 -28.84 -6.22 -15.84
C GLU A 55 -28.48 -7.62 -16.33
N LEU A 56 -28.81 -7.96 -17.58
CA LEU A 56 -28.39 -9.21 -18.23
C LEU A 56 -26.87 -9.33 -18.29
N ASP A 57 -26.17 -8.28 -18.72
CA ASP A 57 -24.71 -8.28 -18.83
C ASP A 57 -24.04 -8.33 -17.46
N GLN A 58 -24.59 -7.61 -16.48
CA GLN A 58 -24.13 -7.68 -15.10
C GLN A 58 -24.30 -9.10 -14.53
N LEU A 59 -25.46 -9.72 -14.72
CA LEU A 59 -25.70 -11.10 -14.29
C LEU A 59 -24.74 -12.08 -14.98
N ALA A 60 -24.47 -11.90 -16.27
CA ALA A 60 -23.51 -12.73 -17.00
C ALA A 60 -22.08 -12.58 -16.44
N ALA A 61 -21.66 -11.35 -16.12
CA ALA A 61 -20.37 -11.09 -15.51
C ALA A 61 -20.26 -11.68 -14.10
N GLU A 62 -21.28 -11.54 -13.26
CA GLU A 62 -21.32 -12.11 -11.91
C GLU A 62 -21.35 -13.64 -11.94
N THR A 63 -22.10 -14.23 -12.87
CA THR A 63 -22.13 -15.67 -13.08
C THR A 63 -20.74 -16.17 -13.51
N ALA A 64 -20.08 -15.48 -14.45
CA ALA A 64 -18.71 -15.81 -14.84
C ALA A 64 -17.73 -15.66 -13.65
N ALA A 65 -17.86 -14.61 -12.84
CA ALA A 65 -17.04 -14.40 -11.65
C ALA A 65 -17.20 -15.54 -10.62
N SER A 66 -18.39 -16.11 -10.47
CA SER A 66 -18.62 -17.28 -9.60
C SER A 66 -17.83 -18.53 -10.06
N LEU A 67 -17.56 -18.62 -11.37
CA LEU A 67 -16.82 -19.72 -11.99
C LEU A 67 -15.28 -19.50 -11.94
N VAL A 68 -14.79 -18.41 -11.35
CA VAL A 68 -13.36 -18.19 -11.09
C VAL A 68 -12.76 -19.31 -10.24
N SER A 69 -13.56 -19.87 -9.33
CA SER A 69 -13.18 -21.04 -8.54
C SER A 69 -12.93 -22.30 -9.38
N HIS A 70 -13.45 -22.36 -10.62
CA HIS A 70 -13.19 -23.47 -11.54
C HIS A 70 -11.92 -23.26 -12.37
N HIS A 71 -11.72 -22.04 -12.88
CA HIS A 71 -10.55 -21.67 -13.66
C HIS A 71 -10.31 -20.15 -13.62
N PRO A 72 -9.07 -19.66 -13.47
CA PRO A 72 -8.78 -18.22 -13.33
C PRO A 72 -9.21 -17.37 -14.54
N ASP A 73 -9.22 -17.92 -15.76
CA ASP A 73 -9.65 -17.17 -16.96
C ASP A 73 -11.13 -16.76 -16.95
N TYR A 74 -11.98 -17.39 -16.13
CA TYR A 74 -13.35 -16.88 -15.94
C TYR A 74 -13.35 -15.46 -15.34
N SER A 75 -12.31 -15.08 -14.59
CA SER A 75 -12.16 -13.71 -14.07
C SER A 75 -11.94 -12.72 -15.22
N LYS A 76 -11.10 -13.09 -16.20
CA LYS A 76 -10.90 -12.28 -17.42
C LYS A 76 -12.19 -12.19 -18.23
N LEU A 77 -12.90 -13.31 -18.42
CA LEU A 77 -14.19 -13.30 -19.14
C LEU A 77 -15.21 -12.39 -18.45
N ALA A 78 -15.35 -12.50 -17.12
CA ALA A 78 -16.23 -11.64 -16.32
C ALA A 78 -15.86 -10.15 -16.44
N ALA A 79 -14.56 -9.83 -16.43
CA ALA A 79 -14.07 -8.47 -16.68
C ALA A 79 -14.44 -7.99 -18.08
N ARG A 80 -14.19 -8.79 -19.11
CA ARG A 80 -14.47 -8.45 -20.51
C ARG A 80 -15.95 -8.21 -20.76
N ILE A 81 -16.84 -8.97 -20.13
CA ILE A 81 -18.29 -8.71 -20.17
C ILE A 81 -18.62 -7.35 -19.55
N SER A 82 -18.03 -7.05 -18.39
CA SER A 82 -18.26 -5.78 -17.69
C SER A 82 -17.70 -4.58 -18.47
N VAL A 83 -16.54 -4.73 -19.10
CA VAL A 83 -15.92 -3.70 -19.96
C VAL A 83 -16.74 -3.47 -21.22
N ASP A 84 -17.22 -4.52 -21.88
CA ASP A 84 -18.09 -4.43 -23.05
C ASP A 84 -19.44 -3.75 -22.71
N ASP A 85 -19.98 -3.97 -21.51
CA ASP A 85 -21.13 -3.21 -20.99
C ASP A 85 -20.79 -1.72 -20.78
N LEU A 86 -19.66 -1.43 -20.12
CA LEU A 86 -19.18 -0.07 -19.87
C LEU A 86 -18.96 0.70 -21.18
N HIS A 87 -18.32 0.09 -22.18
CA HIS A 87 -18.04 0.71 -23.48
C HIS A 87 -19.31 1.14 -24.19
N ARG A 88 -20.38 0.33 -24.13
CA ARG A 88 -21.68 0.70 -24.68
C ARG A 88 -22.40 1.79 -23.87
N SER A 89 -22.04 1.98 -22.60
CA SER A 89 -22.67 2.92 -21.65
C SER A 89 -21.93 4.26 -21.56
N THR A 90 -20.75 4.37 -22.17
CA THR A 90 -19.88 5.55 -22.11
C THR A 90 -19.60 6.10 -23.50
N LYS A 91 -19.28 7.39 -23.58
CA LYS A 91 -18.79 7.97 -24.84
C LYS A 91 -17.43 7.36 -25.18
N GLU A 92 -17.17 7.17 -26.47
CA GLU A 92 -15.91 6.61 -26.94
C GLU A 92 -14.81 7.66 -26.94
N VAL A 93 -15.06 8.81 -27.58
CA VAL A 93 -14.07 9.87 -27.78
C VAL A 93 -13.66 10.51 -26.45
N PHE A 94 -12.36 10.47 -26.12
CA PHE A 94 -11.82 10.97 -24.86
C PHE A 94 -12.11 12.46 -24.62
N THR A 95 -11.92 13.30 -25.64
CA THR A 95 -12.16 14.76 -25.51
C THR A 95 -13.62 15.11 -25.25
N ASP A 96 -14.57 14.28 -25.73
CA ASP A 96 -15.99 14.49 -25.46
C ASP A 96 -16.31 14.21 -23.98
N VAL A 97 -15.75 13.14 -23.42
CA VAL A 97 -15.87 12.82 -21.98
C VAL A 97 -15.24 13.92 -21.14
N ILE A 98 -14.04 14.38 -21.49
CA ILE A 98 -13.34 15.46 -20.78
C ILE A 98 -14.13 16.77 -20.84
N THR A 99 -14.79 17.07 -21.97
CA THR A 99 -15.67 18.23 -22.10
C THR A 99 -16.90 18.10 -21.20
N ASP A 100 -17.56 16.94 -21.16
CA ASP A 100 -18.70 16.73 -20.25
C ASP A 100 -18.30 16.91 -18.78
N LEU A 101 -17.13 16.37 -18.38
CA LEU A 101 -16.61 16.50 -17.03
C LEU A 101 -16.22 17.95 -16.69
N ARG A 102 -15.72 18.72 -17.65
CA ARG A 102 -15.37 20.13 -17.49
C ARG A 102 -16.61 21.04 -17.42
N GLU A 103 -17.66 20.70 -18.14
CA GLU A 103 -18.91 21.48 -18.21
C GLU A 103 -19.98 20.97 -17.23
N TYR A 104 -19.62 20.06 -16.31
CA TYR A 104 -20.55 19.51 -15.33
C TYR A 104 -21.22 20.60 -14.49
N ILE A 105 -22.55 20.50 -14.39
CA ILE A 105 -23.39 21.37 -13.57
C ILE A 105 -24.01 20.48 -12.50
N ASP A 106 -23.76 20.81 -11.23
CA ASP A 106 -24.33 20.07 -10.11
C ASP A 106 -25.87 20.09 -10.17
N PRO A 107 -26.55 18.93 -10.22
CA PRO A 107 -27.99 18.87 -10.43
C PRO A 107 -28.78 19.50 -9.29
N GLU A 108 -28.23 19.56 -8.08
CA GLU A 108 -28.91 20.15 -6.92
C GLU A 108 -28.72 21.67 -6.85
N SER A 109 -27.48 22.15 -6.83
CA SER A 109 -27.18 23.59 -6.69
C SER A 109 -27.32 24.38 -7.99
N LYS A 110 -27.38 23.71 -9.14
CA LYS A 110 -27.39 24.31 -10.50
C LYS A 110 -26.17 25.19 -10.78
N LYS A 111 -25.08 24.98 -10.04
CA LYS A 111 -23.82 25.68 -10.24
C LYS A 111 -22.88 24.84 -11.08
N HIS A 112 -22.06 25.53 -11.86
CA HIS A 112 -20.93 24.92 -12.55
C HIS A 112 -19.96 24.34 -11.52
N ALA A 113 -19.68 23.05 -11.63
CA ALA A 113 -18.91 22.26 -10.67
C ALA A 113 -17.92 21.36 -11.44
N PRO A 114 -16.91 21.94 -12.12
CA PRO A 114 -16.05 21.20 -13.03
C PRO A 114 -15.31 20.08 -12.30
N LEU A 115 -15.17 18.93 -12.97
CA LEU A 115 -14.39 17.79 -12.48
C LEU A 115 -12.99 17.72 -13.09
N ILE A 116 -12.74 18.53 -14.13
CA ILE A 116 -11.43 18.70 -14.79
C ILE A 116 -10.98 20.15 -14.60
N SER A 117 -9.70 20.34 -14.31
CA SER A 117 -9.10 21.68 -14.22
C SER A 117 -9.09 22.38 -15.59
N GLU A 118 -9.22 23.70 -15.60
CA GLU A 118 -9.20 24.50 -16.83
C GLU A 118 -7.87 24.35 -17.59
N GLU A 119 -6.75 24.37 -16.87
CA GLU A 119 -5.41 24.21 -17.46
C GLU A 119 -5.26 22.88 -18.20
N VAL A 120 -5.64 21.76 -17.58
CA VAL A 120 -5.53 20.43 -18.20
C VAL A 120 -6.55 20.27 -19.32
N TYR A 121 -7.74 20.83 -19.17
CA TYR A 121 -8.74 20.87 -20.24
C TYR A 121 -8.19 21.54 -21.50
N ASP A 122 -7.59 22.73 -21.36
CA ASP A 122 -7.05 23.49 -22.49
C ASP A 122 -5.92 22.73 -23.19
N VAL A 123 -5.03 22.09 -22.43
CA VAL A 123 -3.96 21.23 -22.98
C VAL A 123 -4.54 20.04 -23.75
N ILE A 124 -5.55 19.36 -23.20
CA ILE A 124 -6.21 18.23 -23.85
C ILE A 124 -6.87 18.67 -25.15
N MET A 125 -7.62 19.78 -25.13
CA MET A 125 -8.34 20.26 -26.30
C MET A 125 -7.39 20.78 -27.39
N ALA A 126 -6.28 21.40 -27.02
CA ALA A 126 -5.25 21.83 -27.96
C ALA A 126 -4.56 20.65 -28.68
N ASN A 127 -4.56 19.46 -28.07
CA ASN A 127 -3.91 18.26 -28.59
C ASN A 127 -4.91 17.12 -28.87
N ALA A 128 -6.20 17.47 -29.07
CA ALA A 128 -7.31 16.53 -29.14
C ALA A 128 -7.10 15.38 -30.13
N GLU A 129 -6.66 15.69 -31.36
CA GLU A 129 -6.46 14.69 -32.40
C GLU A 129 -5.39 13.66 -32.01
N VAL A 130 -4.25 14.13 -31.48
CA VAL A 130 -3.15 13.25 -31.06
C VAL A 130 -3.58 12.35 -29.90
N LEU A 131 -4.21 12.94 -28.88
CA LEU A 131 -4.61 12.19 -27.68
C LEU A 131 -5.72 11.17 -27.98
N ASN A 132 -6.74 11.57 -28.74
CA ASN A 132 -7.84 10.65 -29.11
C ASN A 132 -7.33 9.47 -29.95
N ASN A 133 -6.41 9.72 -30.89
CA ASN A 133 -5.89 8.68 -31.78
C ASN A 133 -4.88 7.74 -31.10
N HIS A 134 -4.24 8.17 -30.01
CA HIS A 134 -3.24 7.37 -29.29
C HIS A 134 -3.87 6.40 -28.29
N ILE A 135 -5.09 6.68 -27.83
CA ILE A 135 -5.78 5.80 -26.88
C ILE A 135 -6.14 4.47 -27.54
N ASP A 136 -5.79 3.38 -26.86
CA ASP A 136 -6.07 2.02 -27.26
C ASP A 136 -7.09 1.37 -26.31
N TYR A 137 -8.37 1.36 -26.73
CA TYR A 137 -9.46 0.81 -25.92
C TYR A 137 -9.43 -0.71 -25.77
N GLU A 138 -8.64 -1.44 -26.57
CA GLU A 138 -8.47 -2.88 -26.37
C GLU A 138 -7.77 -3.19 -25.04
N ARG A 139 -6.99 -2.23 -24.52
CA ARG A 139 -6.31 -2.36 -23.23
C ARG A 139 -7.26 -2.38 -22.04
N ASP A 140 -8.52 -1.94 -22.18
CA ASP A 140 -9.52 -2.09 -21.11
C ASP A 140 -9.86 -3.58 -20.86
N PHE A 141 -9.66 -4.46 -21.84
CA PHE A 141 -9.90 -5.90 -21.70
C PHE A 141 -8.75 -6.67 -21.02
N ASN A 142 -7.67 -5.97 -20.62
CA ASN A 142 -6.54 -6.56 -19.90
C ASN A 142 -6.77 -6.72 -18.40
N TYR A 143 -7.77 -6.02 -17.83
CA TYR A 143 -8.12 -6.14 -16.42
C TYR A 143 -8.79 -7.47 -16.10
N ASP A 144 -8.61 -7.95 -14.88
CA ASP A 144 -9.45 -9.01 -14.32
C ASP A 144 -10.71 -8.42 -13.66
N TYR A 145 -11.65 -9.29 -13.26
CA TYR A 145 -12.96 -8.83 -12.80
C TYR A 145 -12.85 -7.97 -11.55
N PHE A 146 -12.02 -8.37 -10.59
CA PHE A 146 -11.89 -7.67 -9.32
C PHE A 146 -11.15 -6.35 -9.48
N GLY A 147 -10.10 -6.32 -10.30
CA GLY A 147 -9.38 -5.09 -10.65
C GLY A 147 -10.29 -4.09 -11.35
N PHE A 148 -11.10 -4.54 -12.32
CA PHE A 148 -12.07 -3.69 -13.00
C PHE A 148 -13.16 -3.18 -12.05
N LYS A 149 -13.70 -4.03 -11.17
CA LYS A 149 -14.70 -3.62 -10.17
C LYS A 149 -14.15 -2.60 -9.17
N THR A 150 -12.87 -2.71 -8.80
CA THR A 150 -12.19 -1.71 -7.99
C THR A 150 -12.10 -0.36 -8.71
N LEU A 151 -11.75 -0.35 -10.00
CA LEU A 151 -11.76 0.88 -10.82
C LEU A 151 -13.17 1.50 -10.89
N GLU A 152 -14.17 0.70 -11.23
CA GLU A 152 -15.57 1.10 -11.34
C GLU A 152 -16.10 1.72 -10.03
N ARG A 153 -15.78 1.12 -8.88
CA ARG A 153 -16.28 1.57 -7.58
C ARG A 153 -15.76 2.95 -7.20
N SER A 154 -14.50 3.27 -7.49
CA SER A 154 -13.83 4.42 -6.85
C SER A 154 -12.97 5.31 -7.74
N TYR A 155 -12.49 4.85 -8.89
CA TYR A 155 -11.45 5.55 -9.67
C TYR A 155 -11.99 6.27 -10.90
N LEU A 156 -13.01 5.72 -11.56
CA LEU A 156 -13.59 6.31 -12.77
C LEU A 156 -14.51 7.47 -12.39
N LEU A 157 -14.30 8.66 -12.96
CA LEU A 157 -15.15 9.81 -12.70
C LEU A 157 -16.59 9.58 -13.17
N ARG A 158 -17.53 10.18 -12.44
CA ARG A 158 -18.97 10.00 -12.60
C ARG A 158 -19.68 11.31 -12.87
N LEU A 159 -20.73 11.26 -13.69
CA LEU A 159 -21.69 12.33 -13.93
C LEU A 159 -23.06 11.84 -13.48
N ASP A 160 -23.74 12.60 -12.61
CA ASP A 160 -25.07 12.23 -12.07
C ASP A 160 -25.14 10.81 -11.48
N GLY A 161 -24.03 10.33 -10.89
CA GLY A 161 -23.91 9.00 -10.31
C GLY A 161 -23.53 7.88 -11.28
N GLU A 162 -23.61 8.12 -12.59
CA GLU A 162 -23.21 7.17 -13.64
C GLU A 162 -21.76 7.38 -14.06
N ILE A 163 -21.10 6.30 -14.49
CA ILE A 163 -19.68 6.34 -14.88
C ILE A 163 -19.53 7.06 -16.22
N ALA A 164 -18.65 8.05 -16.26
CA ALA A 164 -18.35 8.82 -17.47
C ALA A 164 -17.04 8.35 -18.12
N GLU A 165 -16.02 8.03 -17.31
CA GLU A 165 -14.70 7.61 -17.81
C GLU A 165 -14.62 6.10 -18.05
N ARG A 166 -13.98 5.72 -19.16
CA ARG A 166 -13.36 4.40 -19.33
C ARG A 166 -11.99 4.37 -18.60
N PRO A 167 -11.44 3.19 -18.27
CA PRO A 167 -10.10 3.10 -17.69
C PRO A 167 -9.04 3.81 -18.54
N GLN A 168 -9.08 3.67 -19.87
CA GLN A 168 -8.16 4.42 -20.74
C GLN A 168 -8.30 5.95 -20.63
N HIS A 169 -9.52 6.47 -20.46
CA HIS A 169 -9.74 7.92 -20.28
C HIS A 169 -9.10 8.39 -18.98
N MET A 170 -9.29 7.65 -17.88
CA MET A 170 -8.65 7.95 -16.59
C MET A 170 -7.13 7.95 -16.73
N LEU A 171 -6.54 6.94 -17.38
CA LEU A 171 -5.09 6.84 -17.55
C LEU A 171 -4.53 7.99 -18.40
N MET A 172 -5.20 8.38 -19.49
CA MET A 172 -4.78 9.52 -20.30
C MET A 172 -4.94 10.85 -19.54
N ARG A 173 -6.04 11.03 -18.80
CA ARG A 173 -6.22 12.18 -17.90
C ARG A 173 -5.08 12.29 -16.90
N VAL A 174 -4.70 11.19 -16.26
CA VAL A 174 -3.59 11.18 -15.29
C VAL A 174 -2.27 11.52 -15.98
N ALA A 175 -1.99 10.95 -17.15
CA ALA A 175 -0.76 11.21 -17.88
C ALA A 175 -0.62 12.69 -18.30
N VAL A 176 -1.68 13.27 -18.86
CA VAL A 176 -1.71 14.70 -19.22
C VAL A 176 -1.75 15.58 -17.97
N GLY A 177 -2.45 15.18 -16.91
CA GLY A 177 -2.49 15.92 -15.64
C GLY A 177 -1.14 15.99 -14.94
N ILE A 178 -0.24 15.02 -15.14
CA ILE A 178 1.15 15.09 -14.66
C ILE A 178 1.98 15.99 -15.59
N HIS A 179 1.97 15.68 -16.89
CA HIS A 179 2.94 16.25 -17.85
C HIS A 179 2.52 17.57 -18.48
N HIS A 180 1.24 17.94 -18.37
CA HIS A 180 0.65 19.13 -18.99
C HIS A 180 1.06 19.21 -20.47
N GLY A 181 1.70 20.31 -20.89
CA GLY A 181 2.08 20.55 -22.29
C GLY A 181 3.19 19.64 -22.86
N ASP A 182 3.84 18.80 -22.06
CA ASP A 182 4.81 17.81 -22.54
C ASP A 182 4.08 16.53 -23.01
N ILE A 183 3.49 16.61 -24.20
CA ILE A 183 2.63 15.56 -24.75
C ILE A 183 3.41 14.26 -25.00
N ASP A 184 4.67 14.33 -25.45
CA ASP A 184 5.47 13.12 -25.69
C ASP A 184 5.67 12.31 -24.40
N LYS A 185 5.94 12.98 -23.27
CA LYS A 185 6.01 12.30 -21.96
C LYS A 185 4.64 11.83 -21.48
N ALA A 186 3.57 12.58 -21.75
CA ALA A 186 2.21 12.15 -21.44
C ALA A 186 1.87 10.83 -22.17
N LEU A 187 2.11 10.76 -23.48
CA LEU A 187 1.86 9.56 -24.28
C LEU A 187 2.69 8.37 -23.79
N ARG A 188 3.98 8.58 -23.50
CA ARG A 188 4.85 7.52 -22.94
C ARG A 188 4.37 7.03 -21.57
N THR A 189 3.95 7.93 -20.68
CA THR A 189 3.35 7.56 -19.39
C THR A 189 2.06 6.76 -19.59
N TYR A 190 1.18 7.21 -20.48
CA TYR A 190 -0.05 6.52 -20.80
C TYR A 190 0.23 5.10 -21.30
N ASP A 191 1.18 4.91 -22.22
CA ASP A 191 1.51 3.60 -22.75
C ASP A 191 2.05 2.66 -21.66
N LEU A 192 2.95 3.14 -20.82
CA LEU A 192 3.51 2.31 -19.76
C LEU A 192 2.46 1.93 -18.70
N MET A 193 1.58 2.86 -18.32
CA MET A 193 0.51 2.59 -17.35
C MET A 193 -0.59 1.69 -17.91
N SER A 194 -1.05 1.94 -19.15
CA SER A 194 -2.12 1.15 -19.79
C SER A 194 -1.68 -0.27 -20.16
N ASN A 195 -0.38 -0.49 -20.39
CA ASN A 195 0.19 -1.83 -20.50
C ASN A 195 0.47 -2.48 -19.13
N GLY A 196 0.31 -1.74 -18.04
CA GLY A 196 0.41 -2.22 -16.66
C GLY A 196 1.84 -2.39 -16.14
N TYR A 197 2.85 -1.72 -16.74
CA TYR A 197 4.26 -1.82 -16.30
C TYR A 197 4.50 -1.19 -14.93
N PHE A 198 3.77 -0.11 -14.63
CA PHE A 198 3.72 0.54 -13.33
C PHE A 198 2.38 1.25 -13.16
N THR A 199 2.08 1.69 -11.94
CA THR A 199 0.95 2.57 -11.69
C THR A 199 1.31 3.60 -10.62
N HIS A 200 0.68 4.78 -10.70
CA HIS A 200 0.78 5.79 -9.64
C HIS A 200 -0.11 5.40 -8.46
N ALA A 201 0.17 5.96 -7.28
CA ALA A 201 -0.66 5.75 -6.10
C ALA A 201 -2.08 6.30 -6.29
N THR A 202 -3.01 5.80 -5.48
CA THR A 202 -4.43 6.15 -5.59
C THR A 202 -4.70 7.66 -5.66
N PRO A 203 -4.12 8.53 -4.81
CA PRO A 203 -4.44 9.96 -4.86
C PRO A 203 -4.08 10.60 -6.20
N THR A 204 -3.00 10.15 -6.84
CA THR A 204 -2.65 10.58 -8.20
C THR A 204 -3.71 10.12 -9.22
N LEU A 205 -4.14 8.85 -9.16
CA LEU A 205 -5.17 8.33 -10.06
C LEU A 205 -6.53 9.05 -9.90
N PHE A 206 -6.89 9.40 -8.66
CA PHE A 206 -8.11 10.13 -8.34
C PHE A 206 -8.08 11.58 -8.82
N ASN A 207 -6.99 12.29 -8.52
CA ASN A 207 -7.01 13.75 -8.52
C ASN A 207 -6.19 14.39 -9.64
N SER A 208 -5.32 13.64 -10.33
CA SER A 208 -4.56 14.21 -11.45
C SER A 208 -5.51 14.70 -12.56
N GLY A 209 -5.26 15.92 -13.04
CA GLY A 209 -6.11 16.59 -14.03
C GLY A 209 -7.36 17.29 -13.46
N THR A 210 -7.69 17.10 -12.18
CA THR A 210 -8.88 17.70 -11.53
C THR A 210 -8.58 19.11 -10.97
N PRO A 211 -9.59 19.92 -10.60
CA PRO A 211 -9.37 21.29 -10.12
C PRO A 211 -8.52 21.45 -8.86
N MET A 212 -8.46 20.42 -8.00
CA MET A 212 -7.60 20.41 -6.81
C MET A 212 -6.76 19.12 -6.81
N PRO A 213 -5.67 19.08 -7.59
CA PRO A 213 -4.90 17.85 -7.83
C PRO A 213 -3.99 17.53 -6.63
N GLN A 214 -4.58 17.12 -5.51
CA GLN A 214 -3.82 16.57 -4.38
C GLN A 214 -3.45 15.13 -4.73
N MET A 215 -2.20 14.90 -5.11
CA MET A 215 -1.70 13.64 -5.68
C MET A 215 -0.79 12.86 -4.74
N SER A 216 -0.33 13.48 -3.65
CA SER A 216 0.56 12.87 -2.65
C SER A 216 -0.21 11.98 -1.66
N SER A 217 0.39 10.87 -1.23
CA SER A 217 -0.32 9.85 -0.43
C SER A 217 -0.20 10.03 1.08
N CYS A 218 0.95 10.47 1.56
CA CYS A 218 1.23 10.50 2.98
C CYS A 218 1.90 11.80 3.38
N PHE A 219 1.66 12.19 4.63
CA PHE A 219 2.23 13.37 5.26
C PHE A 219 2.84 12.99 6.60
N LEU A 220 4.00 13.57 6.93
CA LEU A 220 4.65 13.38 8.21
C LEU A 220 4.70 14.72 8.93
N LEU A 221 4.29 14.72 10.18
CA LEU A 221 4.29 15.90 11.04
C LEU A 221 5.08 15.60 12.30
N THR A 222 5.79 16.62 12.78
CA THR A 222 6.14 16.70 14.19
C THR A 222 5.17 17.66 14.85
N MET A 223 4.76 17.35 16.07
CA MET A 223 3.99 18.29 16.87
C MET A 223 4.74 19.63 16.95
N GLN A 224 4.05 20.76 16.76
CA GLN A 224 4.75 22.05 16.63
C GLN A 224 5.42 22.51 17.92
N ASP A 225 4.70 22.36 19.05
CA ASP A 225 5.17 22.79 20.36
C ASP A 225 4.43 22.05 21.47
N ASP A 226 5.06 21.95 22.64
CA ASP A 226 4.46 21.46 23.89
C ASP A 226 3.60 22.54 24.55
N SER A 227 2.62 23.04 23.79
CA SER A 227 1.65 24.04 24.21
C SER A 227 0.28 23.80 23.59
N LEU A 228 -0.76 24.38 24.20
CA LEU A 228 -2.12 24.23 23.67
C LEU A 228 -2.23 24.81 22.25
N HIS A 229 -1.48 25.86 21.94
CA HIS A 229 -1.46 26.47 20.61
C HIS A 229 -0.83 25.50 19.59
N GLY A 230 0.39 25.02 19.85
CA GLY A 230 1.06 24.07 18.96
C GLY A 230 0.26 22.77 18.74
N ILE A 231 -0.39 22.26 19.79
CA ILE A 231 -1.26 21.08 19.71
C ILE A 231 -2.46 21.31 18.78
N TYR A 232 -3.16 22.44 18.92
CA TYR A 232 -4.35 22.71 18.10
C TYR A 232 -4.02 23.15 16.67
N ASP A 233 -2.87 23.80 16.45
CA ASP A 233 -2.38 24.07 15.10
C ASP A 233 -1.99 22.79 14.37
N THR A 234 -1.29 21.87 15.05
CA THR A 234 -1.00 20.54 14.52
C THR A 234 -2.29 19.77 14.22
N LEU A 235 -3.28 19.82 15.11
CA LEU A 235 -4.59 19.20 14.88
C LEU A 235 -5.30 19.78 13.65
N LYS A 236 -5.25 21.10 13.47
CA LYS A 236 -5.80 21.79 12.29
C LYS A 236 -5.08 21.34 11.02
N GLN A 237 -3.75 21.25 11.03
CA GLN A 237 -2.98 20.72 9.89
C GLN A 237 -3.42 19.28 9.56
N CYS A 238 -3.53 18.41 10.56
CA CYS A 238 -4.02 17.04 10.39
C CYS A 238 -5.44 17.00 9.78
N ALA A 239 -6.34 17.87 10.21
CA ALA A 239 -7.70 17.94 9.66
C ALA A 239 -7.70 18.38 8.18
N LEU A 240 -6.90 19.37 7.80
CA LEU A 240 -6.79 19.84 6.40
C LEU A 240 -6.19 18.76 5.48
N ILE A 241 -5.19 18.04 5.98
CA ILE A 241 -4.56 16.91 5.27
C ILE A 241 -5.55 15.75 5.11
N SER A 242 -6.21 15.33 6.19
CA SER A 242 -7.18 14.23 6.16
C SER A 242 -8.36 14.53 5.25
N LYS A 243 -8.85 15.78 5.24
CA LYS A 243 -9.91 16.22 4.32
C LYS A 243 -9.56 15.93 2.85
N SER A 244 -8.27 16.04 2.52
CA SER A 244 -7.73 15.83 1.18
C SER A 244 -7.25 14.39 0.93
N ALA A 245 -7.68 13.44 1.77
CA ALA A 245 -7.35 12.01 1.69
C ALA A 245 -5.88 11.63 1.90
N GLY A 246 -5.10 12.48 2.57
CA GLY A 246 -3.73 12.15 3.00
C GLY A 246 -3.70 11.30 4.27
N GLY A 247 -2.90 10.22 4.27
CA GLY A 247 -2.55 9.48 5.49
C GLY A 247 -1.49 10.23 6.31
N ILE A 248 -1.54 10.15 7.64
CA ILE A 248 -0.68 10.97 8.52
C ILE A 248 0.19 10.11 9.42
N GLY A 249 1.48 10.43 9.51
CA GLY A 249 2.36 10.06 10.62
C GLY A 249 2.64 11.29 11.50
N LEU A 250 2.44 11.18 12.81
CA LEU A 250 2.61 12.29 13.75
C LEU A 250 3.55 11.90 14.90
N SER A 251 4.69 12.57 14.99
CA SER A 251 5.61 12.50 16.13
C SER A 251 5.12 13.38 17.28
N ILE A 252 5.02 12.81 18.49
CA ILE A 252 4.58 13.51 19.70
C ILE A 252 5.60 13.46 20.86
N HIS A 253 6.85 13.11 20.56
CA HIS A 253 7.88 12.79 21.57
C HIS A 253 8.12 13.89 22.61
N HIS A 254 7.95 15.15 22.21
CA HIS A 254 8.25 16.30 23.05
C HIS A 254 7.04 16.82 23.86
N ILE A 255 5.86 16.20 23.74
CA ILE A 255 4.70 16.57 24.58
C ILE A 255 4.92 16.11 26.01
N ARG A 256 4.69 16.99 26.99
CA ARG A 256 4.93 16.67 28.40
C ARG A 256 4.05 15.53 28.90
N ALA A 257 4.67 14.63 29.67
CA ALA A 257 3.99 13.51 30.32
C ALA A 257 3.00 13.94 31.41
N LYS A 258 2.15 13.00 31.84
CA LYS A 258 1.21 13.20 32.95
C LYS A 258 1.92 13.65 34.23
N GLY A 259 1.29 14.54 34.99
CA GLY A 259 1.82 15.09 36.25
C GLY A 259 2.87 16.20 36.09
N SER A 260 3.29 16.52 34.86
CA SER A 260 4.24 17.62 34.60
C SER A 260 3.64 18.99 34.93
N TYR A 261 4.46 19.89 35.48
CA TYR A 261 4.01 21.25 35.82
C TYR A 261 3.61 22.05 34.56
N ILE A 262 2.51 22.80 34.65
CA ILE A 262 2.08 23.74 33.60
C ILE A 262 2.35 25.17 34.07
N LYS A 263 3.37 25.80 33.48
CA LYS A 263 3.65 27.23 33.68
C LYS A 263 2.43 28.07 33.24
N GLY A 264 2.01 29.02 34.07
CA GLY A 264 0.91 29.95 33.77
C GLY A 264 -0.45 29.56 34.38
N THR A 265 -0.82 28.27 34.36
CA THR A 265 -2.10 27.81 34.95
C THR A 265 -1.96 27.27 36.36
N ASN A 266 -0.71 27.06 36.82
CA ASN A 266 -0.40 26.45 38.12
C ASN A 266 -1.03 25.06 38.32
N GLY A 267 -1.28 24.35 37.22
CA GLY A 267 -1.83 22.99 37.20
C GLY A 267 -0.79 21.93 36.81
N THR A 268 -1.24 20.69 36.73
CA THR A 268 -0.46 19.54 36.25
C THR A 268 -1.03 19.01 34.94
N SER A 269 -0.15 18.53 34.05
CA SER A 269 -0.54 17.93 32.77
C SER A 269 -1.30 16.63 32.98
N ASN A 270 -2.30 16.38 32.14
CA ASN A 270 -3.02 15.12 32.09
C ASN A 270 -2.30 14.06 31.23
N GLY A 271 -1.17 14.43 30.60
CA GLY A 271 -0.39 13.56 29.72
C GLY A 271 -0.95 13.47 28.31
N ILE A 272 -0.43 12.51 27.54
CA ILE A 272 -0.74 12.38 26.10
C ILE A 272 -2.11 11.77 25.81
N VAL A 273 -2.66 10.94 26.71
CA VAL A 273 -3.91 10.19 26.45
C VAL A 273 -5.10 11.10 26.13
N PRO A 274 -5.44 12.15 26.92
CA PRO A 274 -6.57 13.02 26.60
C PRO A 274 -6.35 13.81 25.30
N MET A 275 -5.11 14.20 25.00
CA MET A 275 -4.76 14.86 23.73
C MET A 275 -5.06 13.91 22.56
N LEU A 276 -4.59 12.67 22.64
CA LEU A 276 -4.78 11.67 21.58
C LEU A 276 -6.25 11.33 21.35
N ARG A 277 -7.11 11.43 22.37
CA ARG A 277 -8.57 11.30 22.17
C ARG A 277 -9.15 12.41 21.28
N VAL A 278 -8.64 13.64 21.37
CA VAL A 278 -9.05 14.73 20.47
C VAL A 278 -8.61 14.44 19.04
N PHE A 279 -7.40 13.91 18.83
CA PHE A 279 -6.95 13.47 17.52
C PHE A 279 -7.78 12.29 16.99
N ASN A 280 -8.14 11.34 17.84
CA ASN A 280 -9.01 10.21 17.50
C ASN A 280 -10.37 10.69 16.98
N ASP A 281 -11.03 11.55 17.74
CA ASP A 281 -12.36 12.06 17.37
C ASP A 281 -12.29 12.95 16.12
N THR A 282 -11.17 13.66 15.91
CA THR A 282 -10.93 14.41 14.66
C THR A 282 -10.74 13.49 13.46
N ALA A 283 -10.00 12.39 13.61
CA ALA A 283 -9.82 11.39 12.55
C ALA A 283 -11.15 10.75 12.14
N ARG A 284 -12.05 10.52 13.11
CA ARG A 284 -13.42 10.04 12.85
C ARG A 284 -14.32 11.09 12.20
N TYR A 285 -14.18 12.36 12.59
CA TYR A 285 -15.00 13.44 12.06
C TYR A 285 -14.64 13.80 10.62
N VAL A 286 -13.33 13.90 10.33
CA VAL A 286 -12.80 14.24 9.02
C VAL A 286 -12.56 12.97 8.21
N ASP A 287 -13.65 12.26 7.93
CA ASP A 287 -13.69 11.12 7.02
C ASP A 287 -13.34 11.60 5.60
N GLN A 288 -12.33 10.99 4.99
CA GLN A 288 -11.65 11.53 3.81
C GLN A 288 -12.57 11.55 2.58
N GLY A 289 -12.56 12.67 1.85
CA GLY A 289 -13.18 12.76 0.52
C GLY A 289 -14.70 12.54 0.47
N GLY A 290 -15.44 12.83 1.56
CA GLY A 290 -16.90 12.68 1.60
C GLY A 290 -17.37 11.25 1.91
N GLY A 291 -16.63 10.52 2.75
CA GLY A 291 -16.91 9.12 3.11
C GLY A 291 -16.30 8.10 2.15
N LYS A 292 -15.35 8.52 1.29
CA LYS A 292 -14.61 7.61 0.41
C LYS A 292 -13.60 6.76 1.18
N ARG A 293 -13.02 7.26 2.29
CA ARG A 293 -12.03 6.55 3.13
C ARG A 293 -11.94 7.14 4.54
N LYS A 294 -11.84 6.30 5.58
CA LYS A 294 -11.64 6.76 6.98
C LYS A 294 -10.33 7.53 7.17
N GLY A 295 -10.38 8.66 7.88
CA GLY A 295 -9.18 9.40 8.31
C GLY A 295 -8.28 8.52 9.17
N SER A 296 -6.99 8.45 8.83
CA SER A 296 -6.03 7.53 9.47
C SER A 296 -4.75 8.25 9.88
N ILE A 297 -4.42 8.18 11.18
CA ILE A 297 -3.25 8.85 11.78
C ILE A 297 -2.45 7.82 12.58
N ALA A 298 -1.17 7.65 12.25
CA ALA A 298 -0.20 6.90 13.05
C ALA A 298 0.56 7.84 14.00
N ILE A 299 0.49 7.56 15.29
CA ILE A 299 1.17 8.32 16.34
C ILE A 299 2.49 7.63 16.68
N TYR A 300 3.57 8.39 16.65
CA TYR A 300 4.93 7.93 16.97
C TYR A 300 5.36 8.41 18.35
N LEU A 301 5.84 7.48 19.17
CA LEU A 301 6.37 7.76 20.51
C LEU A 301 7.69 7.01 20.74
N GLU A 302 8.69 7.68 21.32
CA GLU A 302 9.93 7.03 21.77
C GLU A 302 9.74 6.31 23.12
N PRO A 303 10.39 5.15 23.34
CA PRO A 303 10.11 4.29 24.50
C PRO A 303 10.60 4.84 25.85
N TRP A 304 11.30 5.97 25.88
CA TRP A 304 11.68 6.66 27.12
C TRP A 304 10.58 7.59 27.66
N HIS A 305 9.50 7.79 26.92
CA HIS A 305 8.41 8.67 27.35
C HIS A 305 7.61 8.05 28.53
N PRO A 306 7.37 8.78 29.64
CA PRO A 306 6.73 8.22 30.84
C PRO A 306 5.31 7.69 30.64
N ASP A 307 4.55 8.24 29.68
CA ASP A 307 3.19 7.78 29.36
C ASP A 307 3.17 6.59 28.37
N LEU A 308 4.31 5.93 28.12
CA LEU A 308 4.42 4.81 27.17
C LEU A 308 3.47 3.66 27.49
N ILE A 309 3.33 3.29 28.77
CA ILE A 309 2.53 2.12 29.14
C ILE A 309 1.05 2.36 28.80
N GLU A 310 0.53 3.54 29.15
CA GLU A 310 -0.82 3.95 28.75
C GLU A 310 -0.97 4.07 27.23
N PHE A 311 0.07 4.52 26.52
CA PHE A 311 0.09 4.59 25.06
C PHE A 311 -0.09 3.21 24.40
N LEU A 312 0.59 2.18 24.91
CA LEU A 312 0.47 0.79 24.42
C LEU A 312 -0.94 0.20 24.62
N ASP A 313 -1.69 0.70 25.60
CA ASP A 313 -3.04 0.23 25.91
C ASP A 313 -4.15 0.92 25.08
N LEU A 314 -3.85 1.99 24.33
CA LEU A 314 -4.86 2.85 23.70
C LEU A 314 -5.73 2.13 22.66
N ARG A 315 -5.19 1.09 22.00
CA ARG A 315 -5.91 0.29 20.99
C ARG A 315 -6.56 -0.98 21.56
N LYS A 316 -6.28 -1.35 22.81
CA LYS A 316 -6.81 -2.60 23.39
C LYS A 316 -8.34 -2.57 23.47
N ASN A 317 -8.97 -3.71 23.21
CA ASN A 317 -10.44 -3.82 23.25
C ASN A 317 -11.01 -3.71 24.66
N HIS A 318 -10.35 -4.30 25.65
CA HIS A 318 -10.77 -4.22 27.04
C HIS A 318 -10.19 -2.99 27.75
N GLY A 319 -10.74 -2.65 28.91
CA GLY A 319 -10.29 -1.55 29.77
C GLY A 319 -11.26 -0.36 29.78
N LYS A 320 -10.79 0.80 30.25
CA LYS A 320 -11.60 2.01 30.41
C LYS A 320 -11.69 2.79 29.10
N GLU A 321 -12.90 3.05 28.61
CA GLU A 321 -13.12 3.78 27.34
C GLU A 321 -12.51 5.18 27.33
N GLU A 322 -12.50 5.87 28.47
CA GLU A 322 -11.88 7.19 28.59
C GLU A 322 -10.36 7.18 28.40
N MET A 323 -9.74 6.00 28.38
CA MET A 323 -8.33 5.72 28.13
C MET A 323 -8.11 5.00 26.79
N ARG A 324 -9.01 5.16 25.82
CA ARG A 324 -8.92 4.50 24.50
C ARG A 324 -9.01 5.50 23.36
N ALA A 325 -8.32 5.17 22.28
CA ALA A 325 -8.32 5.91 21.03
C ALA A 325 -8.02 4.91 19.89
N ARG A 326 -9.03 4.12 19.51
CA ARG A 326 -8.87 2.93 18.65
C ARG A 326 -8.82 3.26 17.16
N ASP A 327 -9.24 4.45 16.75
CA ASP A 327 -9.20 4.91 15.37
C ASP A 327 -7.81 5.46 14.98
N LEU A 328 -6.92 5.60 15.96
CA LEU A 328 -5.51 5.91 15.74
C LEU A 328 -4.67 4.63 15.62
N PHE A 329 -3.55 4.76 14.91
CA PHE A 329 -2.50 3.77 14.85
C PHE A 329 -1.33 4.21 15.74
N TYR A 330 -0.55 3.25 16.24
CA TYR A 330 0.51 3.50 17.20
C TYR A 330 1.81 2.90 16.71
N ALA A 331 2.90 3.62 16.89
CA ALA A 331 4.23 3.24 16.44
C ALA A 331 5.28 3.60 17.48
N LEU A 332 6.25 2.71 17.67
CA LEU A 332 7.43 2.98 18.48
C LEU A 332 8.57 3.46 17.59
N TRP A 333 9.14 4.60 17.96
CA TRP A 333 10.35 5.16 17.38
C TRP A 333 11.53 4.84 18.31
N THR A 334 12.16 3.69 18.10
CA THR A 334 12.98 3.07 19.13
C THR A 334 14.47 3.32 18.90
N PRO A 335 15.19 3.90 19.89
CA PRO A 335 16.64 4.01 19.84
C PRO A 335 17.30 2.64 20.11
N ASP A 336 18.49 2.42 19.55
CA ASP A 336 19.31 1.23 19.73
C ASP A 336 19.61 0.99 21.21
N LEU A 337 19.78 2.06 21.99
CA LEU A 337 20.03 1.96 23.44
C LEU A 337 18.92 1.18 24.16
N PHE A 338 17.65 1.35 23.78
CA PHE A 338 16.56 0.59 24.38
C PHE A 338 16.71 -0.91 24.10
N MET A 339 16.95 -1.27 22.83
CA MET A 339 17.16 -2.66 22.42
C MET A 339 18.37 -3.29 23.14
N GLN A 340 19.46 -2.54 23.26
CA GLN A 340 20.67 -2.95 23.99
C GLN A 340 20.37 -3.19 25.49
N ARG A 341 19.59 -2.30 26.14
CA ARG A 341 19.22 -2.45 27.56
C ARG A 341 18.29 -3.65 27.77
N VAL A 342 17.36 -3.92 26.85
CA VAL A 342 16.50 -5.12 26.89
C VAL A 342 17.33 -6.42 26.76
N GLU A 343 18.24 -6.47 25.79
CA GLU A 343 19.12 -7.62 25.58
C GLU A 343 20.01 -7.88 26.81
N ALA A 344 20.64 -6.83 27.33
CA ALA A 344 21.53 -6.88 28.49
C ALA A 344 20.81 -7.08 29.83
N ASN A 345 19.47 -7.09 29.85
CA ASN A 345 18.66 -7.10 31.06
C ASN A 345 19.04 -5.96 32.04
N ALA A 346 19.27 -4.78 31.48
CA ALA A 346 19.61 -3.57 32.22
C ALA A 346 18.35 -2.74 32.53
N ASP A 347 18.54 -1.68 33.31
CA ASP A 347 17.48 -0.74 33.65
C ASP A 347 17.17 0.23 32.50
N TRP A 348 15.93 0.72 32.48
CA TRP A 348 15.40 1.72 31.57
C TRP A 348 14.72 2.84 32.34
N SER A 349 15.14 4.08 32.08
CA SER A 349 14.63 5.30 32.69
C SER A 349 13.63 6.03 31.80
N PHE A 350 12.57 6.52 32.44
CA PHE A 350 11.54 7.35 31.79
C PHE A 350 11.75 8.83 32.10
N PHE A 351 11.70 9.66 31.06
CA PHE A 351 12.00 11.09 31.14
C PHE A 351 10.88 11.94 30.55
N CYS A 352 10.36 12.91 31.31
CA CYS A 352 9.45 13.88 30.73
C CYS A 352 10.23 14.84 29.82
N PRO A 353 9.80 15.05 28.56
CA PRO A 353 10.53 15.90 27.63
C PRO A 353 10.64 17.37 28.08
N ASN A 354 9.70 17.87 28.88
CA ASN A 354 9.79 19.20 29.49
C ASN A 354 10.90 19.32 30.55
N GLU A 355 11.31 18.20 31.17
CA GLU A 355 12.39 18.15 32.17
C GLU A 355 13.74 17.76 31.55
N CYS A 356 13.70 16.93 30.51
CA CYS A 356 14.86 16.38 29.80
C CYS A 356 14.73 16.63 28.28
N PRO A 357 14.83 17.90 27.83
CA PRO A 357 14.60 18.26 26.44
C PRO A 357 15.73 17.79 25.51
N GLY A 358 15.42 17.54 24.24
CA GLY A 358 16.40 17.30 23.19
C GLY A 358 16.71 15.83 22.90
N LEU A 359 16.16 14.88 23.68
CA LEU A 359 16.28 13.44 23.39
C LEU A 359 15.72 13.09 22.01
N GLN A 360 14.62 13.72 21.60
CA GLN A 360 14.02 13.54 20.27
C GLN A 360 14.88 14.11 19.13
N ASP A 361 15.81 15.01 19.44
CA ASP A 361 16.66 15.71 18.47
C ASP A 361 18.05 15.09 18.35
N ALA A 362 18.37 14.08 19.17
CA ALA A 362 19.61 13.31 19.12
C ALA A 362 19.33 11.86 18.70
N TYR A 363 20.30 11.20 18.07
CA TYR A 363 20.26 9.78 17.73
C TYR A 363 21.65 9.14 17.89
N GLY A 364 21.73 7.81 17.87
CA GLY A 364 22.97 7.05 18.01
C GLY A 364 23.73 7.39 19.29
N GLU A 365 25.04 7.65 19.14
CA GLU A 365 25.92 7.92 20.28
C GLU A 365 25.58 9.23 21.00
N GLU A 366 25.13 10.26 20.27
CA GLU A 366 24.71 11.53 20.86
C GLU A 366 23.48 11.34 21.77
N PHE A 367 22.49 10.59 21.29
CA PHE A 367 21.32 10.23 22.09
C PHE A 367 21.72 9.49 23.35
N LYS A 368 22.60 8.49 23.22
CA LYS A 368 23.05 7.68 24.34
C LYS A 368 23.73 8.52 25.41
N GLN A 369 24.66 9.39 25.03
CA GLN A 369 25.35 10.28 25.96
C GLN A 369 24.38 11.23 26.67
N LEU A 370 23.44 11.81 25.93
CA LEU A 370 22.44 12.72 26.50
C LEU A 370 21.53 11.97 27.50
N TYR A 371 21.02 10.80 27.11
CA TYR A 371 20.17 9.95 27.93
C TYR A 371 20.87 9.52 29.23
N GLU A 372 22.09 8.99 29.14
CA GLU A 372 22.88 8.56 30.29
C GLU A 372 23.28 9.75 31.19
N SER A 373 23.46 10.94 30.61
CA SER A 373 23.69 12.16 31.39
C SER A 373 22.48 12.51 32.26
N TYR A 374 21.24 12.34 31.77
CA TYR A 374 20.02 12.58 32.54
C TYR A 374 19.79 11.51 33.60
N GLU A 375 20.14 10.25 33.31
CA GLU A 375 20.19 9.18 34.33
C GLU A 375 21.14 9.58 35.47
N SER A 376 22.36 10.03 35.15
CA SER A 376 23.38 10.42 36.15
C SER A 376 22.98 11.62 37.00
N GLN A 377 22.14 12.50 36.47
CA GLN A 377 21.60 13.68 37.17
C GLN A 377 20.40 13.32 38.07
N GLY A 378 19.90 12.09 38.01
CA GLY A 378 18.74 11.66 38.79
C GLY A 378 17.41 12.28 38.31
N LEU A 379 17.32 12.65 37.03
CA LEU A 379 16.12 13.28 36.47
C LEU A 379 15.05 12.28 36.00
N ALA A 380 15.32 10.98 36.12
CA ALA A 380 14.38 9.94 35.74
C ALA A 380 13.13 10.00 36.64
N ARG A 381 11.96 10.05 36.03
CA ARG A 381 10.68 9.99 36.79
C ARG A 381 10.43 8.60 37.34
N LYS A 382 10.88 7.59 36.61
CA LYS A 382 10.76 6.18 36.96
C LYS A 382 11.87 5.42 36.25
N THR A 383 12.43 4.43 36.94
CA THR A 383 13.37 3.47 36.36
C THR A 383 12.84 2.07 36.62
N VAL A 384 12.82 1.23 35.60
CA VAL A 384 12.37 -0.17 35.66
C VAL A 384 13.31 -1.04 34.84
N PRO A 385 13.33 -2.37 35.03
CA PRO A 385 14.04 -3.26 34.11
C PRO A 385 13.51 -3.07 32.68
N ALA A 386 14.40 -2.92 31.70
CA ALA A 386 14.02 -2.68 30.30
C ALA A 386 13.13 -3.81 29.74
N ARG A 387 13.33 -5.05 30.23
CA ARG A 387 12.49 -6.20 29.85
C ARG A 387 11.03 -6.06 30.26
N GLU A 388 10.73 -5.40 31.37
CA GLU A 388 9.33 -5.17 31.77
C GLU A 388 8.61 -4.26 30.76
N VAL A 389 9.31 -3.28 30.21
CA VAL A 389 8.79 -2.41 29.15
C VAL A 389 8.63 -3.21 27.86
N TRP A 390 9.63 -4.00 27.49
CA TRP A 390 9.60 -4.85 26.31
C TRP A 390 8.45 -5.86 26.32
N ASP A 391 8.22 -6.51 27.46
CA ASP A 391 7.13 -7.48 27.61
C ASP A 391 5.77 -6.81 27.35
N LYS A 392 5.59 -5.55 27.77
CA LYS A 392 4.38 -4.76 27.48
C LYS A 392 4.22 -4.40 26.00
N VAL A 393 5.33 -4.09 25.31
CA VAL A 393 5.32 -3.85 23.86
C VAL A 393 4.87 -5.11 23.12
N VAL A 394 5.46 -6.26 23.45
CA VAL A 394 5.15 -7.53 22.79
C VAL A 394 3.74 -8.01 23.12
N GLU A 395 3.27 -7.83 24.36
CA GLU A 395 1.89 -8.10 24.77
C GLU A 395 0.91 -7.30 23.91
N ALA A 396 1.11 -5.99 23.77
CA ALA A 396 0.25 -5.14 22.93
C ALA A 396 0.25 -5.57 21.45
N GLN A 397 1.41 -5.96 20.91
CA GLN A 397 1.54 -6.43 19.54
C GLN A 397 0.81 -7.75 19.30
N ILE A 398 0.90 -8.70 20.24
CA ILE A 398 0.18 -9.97 20.14
C ILE A 398 -1.34 -9.74 20.21
N GLU A 399 -1.80 -8.82 21.07
CA GLU A 399 -3.22 -8.54 21.26
C GLU A 399 -3.85 -7.70 20.13
N THR A 400 -3.09 -6.76 19.55
CA THR A 400 -3.65 -5.72 18.67
C THR A 400 -2.97 -5.63 17.30
N GLY A 401 -1.89 -6.37 17.06
CA GLY A 401 -1.03 -6.25 15.88
C GLY A 401 -0.11 -5.03 15.88
N THR A 402 -0.20 -4.17 16.91
CA THR A 402 0.50 -2.88 17.04
C THR A 402 1.00 -2.69 18.49
N PRO A 403 1.95 -1.79 18.80
CA PRO A 403 2.49 -0.74 17.94
C PRO A 403 3.40 -1.27 16.84
N TYR A 404 3.52 -0.49 15.77
CA TYR A 404 4.57 -0.65 14.77
C TYR A 404 5.95 -0.54 15.41
N MET A 405 6.96 -1.15 14.80
CA MET A 405 8.32 -1.20 15.33
C MET A 405 9.32 -0.60 14.33
N LEU A 406 9.86 0.58 14.67
CA LEU A 406 10.82 1.29 13.83
C LEU A 406 12.07 1.63 14.64
N TYR A 407 13.23 1.56 13.99
CA TYR A 407 14.54 1.76 14.61
C TYR A 407 15.08 3.15 14.25
N LYS A 408 14.97 4.07 15.21
CA LYS A 408 15.33 5.49 15.09
C LYS A 408 16.74 5.69 14.56
N ASP A 409 17.69 4.95 15.13
CA ASP A 409 19.11 5.13 14.82
C ASP A 409 19.42 4.61 13.42
N ALA A 410 18.88 3.46 13.03
CA ALA A 410 19.02 2.95 11.67
C ALA A 410 18.39 3.89 10.62
N ALA A 411 17.24 4.50 10.93
CA ALA A 411 16.60 5.46 10.04
C ALA A 411 17.44 6.73 9.85
N ASN A 412 17.95 7.31 10.95
CA ASN A 412 18.73 8.55 10.91
C ASN A 412 20.15 8.36 10.37
N LEU A 413 20.84 7.30 10.77
CA LEU A 413 22.22 7.03 10.32
C LEU A 413 22.30 6.82 8.81
N LYS A 414 21.23 6.23 8.24
CA LYS A 414 21.16 5.76 6.85
C LYS A 414 20.13 6.53 6.02
N SER A 415 19.95 7.81 6.29
CA SER A 415 19.14 8.72 5.49
C SER A 415 20.02 9.69 4.72
N ASN A 416 19.69 9.92 3.45
CA ASN A 416 20.31 10.98 2.66
C ASN A 416 19.89 12.38 3.14
N GLN A 417 18.81 12.48 3.93
CA GLN A 417 18.35 13.74 4.54
C GLN A 417 18.99 14.03 5.91
N LYS A 418 19.98 13.23 6.36
CA LYS A 418 20.58 13.40 7.70
C LYS A 418 21.27 14.76 7.92
N ASN A 419 21.53 15.52 6.86
CA ASN A 419 22.06 16.89 6.93
C ASN A 419 21.00 17.93 7.36
N LEU A 420 19.71 17.60 7.31
CA LEU A 420 18.62 18.49 7.71
C LEU A 420 18.40 18.52 9.23
N GLY A 421 18.72 17.41 9.90
CA GLY A 421 18.50 17.20 11.32
C GLY A 421 17.97 15.80 11.60
N THR A 422 17.51 15.58 12.83
CA THR A 422 17.00 14.29 13.28
C THR A 422 15.59 14.05 12.74
N ILE A 423 15.41 12.94 12.01
CA ILE A 423 14.12 12.41 11.62
C ILE A 423 13.43 11.84 12.86
N ARG A 424 12.20 12.30 13.10
CA ARG A 424 11.45 12.02 14.35
C ARG A 424 10.37 10.95 14.20
N SER A 425 10.01 10.54 13.00
CA SER A 425 8.97 9.53 12.78
C SER A 425 9.01 9.00 11.35
N SER A 426 8.11 8.05 11.07
CA SER A 426 7.73 7.63 9.72
C SER A 426 6.28 8.07 9.42
N ASN A 427 5.76 7.74 8.25
CA ASN A 427 4.35 7.94 7.85
C ASN A 427 3.37 6.89 8.43
N LEU A 428 2.12 6.90 7.97
CA LEU A 428 1.08 5.92 8.32
C LEU A 428 1.48 4.46 8.08
N CYS A 429 2.20 4.18 7.00
CA CYS A 429 2.50 2.82 6.53
C CYS A 429 3.94 2.35 6.79
N THR A 430 4.74 3.15 7.52
CA THR A 430 6.09 2.81 7.99
C THR A 430 7.19 2.70 6.93
N GLU A 431 6.97 3.15 5.69
CA GLU A 431 7.94 3.11 4.59
C GLU A 431 8.69 4.44 4.36
N ILE A 432 8.15 5.57 4.85
CA ILE A 432 8.69 6.91 4.57
C ILE A 432 9.51 7.46 5.73
N MET A 433 10.75 7.86 5.46
CA MET A 433 11.72 8.31 6.46
C MET A 433 12.23 9.70 6.14
N GLU A 434 11.34 10.68 6.27
CA GLU A 434 11.57 12.07 5.87
C GLU A 434 11.65 13.01 7.07
N TYR A 435 12.47 14.05 6.95
CA TYR A 435 12.63 15.09 7.96
C TYR A 435 11.35 15.93 8.15
N THR A 436 11.13 16.40 9.38
CA THR A 436 10.00 17.28 9.73
C THR A 436 10.44 18.32 10.76
N SER A 437 9.84 19.50 10.68
CA SER A 437 10.07 20.64 11.59
C SER A 437 8.76 21.42 11.79
N GLU A 438 8.84 22.55 12.49
CA GLU A 438 7.70 23.47 12.65
C GLU A 438 7.21 24.02 11.29
N ASP A 439 8.14 24.29 10.37
CA ASP A 439 7.89 24.87 9.04
C ASP A 439 7.84 23.84 7.90
N GLU A 440 8.05 22.56 8.21
CA GLU A 440 8.12 21.47 7.22
C GLU A 440 7.27 20.27 7.62
N VAL A 441 6.23 20.03 6.83
CA VAL A 441 5.45 18.79 6.83
C VAL A 441 5.95 17.94 5.66
N ALA A 442 6.58 16.80 5.93
CA ALA A 442 7.10 15.96 4.86
C ALA A 442 5.96 15.35 4.02
N VAL A 443 6.22 15.11 2.72
CA VAL A 443 5.20 14.74 1.74
C VAL A 443 5.70 13.62 0.85
N CYS A 444 4.90 12.56 0.76
CA CYS A 444 5.28 11.39 0.00
C CYS A 444 4.53 11.28 -1.34
N ASN A 445 5.29 11.19 -2.44
CA ASN A 445 4.80 11.03 -3.81
C ASN A 445 5.14 9.62 -4.30
N LEU A 446 4.12 8.80 -4.60
CA LEU A 446 4.25 7.35 -4.67
C LEU A 446 3.84 6.75 -6.02
N ALA A 447 4.62 5.79 -6.51
CA ALA A 447 4.26 4.90 -7.62
C ALA A 447 4.85 3.50 -7.39
N SER A 448 4.20 2.46 -7.92
CA SER A 448 4.68 1.07 -7.79
C SER A 448 4.88 0.41 -9.14
N ILE A 449 6.03 -0.29 -9.27
CA ILE A 449 6.43 -1.06 -10.44
C ILE A 449 5.81 -2.47 -10.37
N ALA A 450 5.15 -2.90 -11.44
CA ALA A 450 4.53 -4.22 -11.51
C ALA A 450 5.52 -5.28 -12.01
N LEU A 451 6.26 -5.88 -11.07
CA LEU A 451 7.36 -6.82 -11.34
C LEU A 451 7.03 -7.99 -12.30
N PRO A 452 5.80 -8.55 -12.33
CA PRO A 452 5.46 -9.63 -13.26
C PRO A 452 5.61 -9.25 -14.75
N LYS A 453 5.51 -7.96 -15.09
CA LYS A 453 5.62 -7.47 -16.47
C LYS A 453 7.04 -7.51 -17.04
N TYR A 454 8.03 -7.75 -16.19
CA TYR A 454 9.44 -7.81 -16.58
C TYR A 454 9.93 -9.25 -16.73
N VAL A 455 9.05 -10.25 -16.56
CA VAL A 455 9.36 -11.65 -16.84
C VAL A 455 9.12 -11.92 -18.33
N GLU A 456 10.20 -12.10 -19.08
CA GLU A 456 10.19 -12.39 -20.51
C GLU A 456 10.95 -13.68 -20.80
N ASN A 457 10.33 -14.58 -21.55
CA ASN A 457 10.94 -15.84 -21.99
C ASN A 457 11.55 -16.68 -20.84
N GLY A 458 10.92 -16.67 -19.66
CA GLY A 458 11.39 -17.40 -18.47
C GLY A 458 12.56 -16.74 -17.74
N SER A 459 12.86 -15.47 -18.01
CA SER A 459 13.92 -14.69 -17.37
C SER A 459 13.44 -13.31 -16.96
N PHE A 460 14.12 -12.67 -16.01
CA PHE A 460 13.79 -11.32 -15.57
C PHE A 460 14.59 -10.26 -16.36
N ASN A 461 13.90 -9.32 -17.01
CA ASN A 461 14.47 -8.28 -17.85
C ASN A 461 14.79 -7.01 -17.03
N HIS A 462 16.05 -6.91 -16.58
CA HIS A 462 16.54 -5.77 -15.80
C HIS A 462 16.68 -4.47 -16.61
N ASP A 463 16.94 -4.57 -17.92
CA ASP A 463 17.10 -3.36 -18.76
C ASP A 463 15.76 -2.67 -18.96
N LEU A 464 14.69 -3.44 -19.20
CA LEU A 464 13.32 -2.92 -19.25
C LEU A 464 12.89 -2.35 -17.90
N LEU A 465 13.26 -3.02 -16.79
CA LEU A 465 13.02 -2.49 -15.45
C LEU A 465 13.71 -1.14 -15.25
N PHE A 466 14.95 -0.99 -15.71
CA PHE A 466 15.68 0.27 -15.65
C PHE A 466 14.93 1.37 -16.41
N ASP A 467 14.55 1.12 -17.67
CA ASP A 467 13.91 2.10 -18.55
C ASP A 467 12.56 2.61 -17.99
N VAL A 468 11.73 1.69 -17.48
CA VAL A 468 10.45 2.05 -16.87
C VAL A 468 10.67 2.79 -15.55
N THR A 469 11.60 2.35 -14.71
CA THR A 469 11.89 3.02 -13.43
C THR A 469 12.42 4.43 -13.64
N TYR A 470 13.28 4.63 -14.65
CA TYR A 470 13.78 5.95 -15.03
C TYR A 470 12.62 6.89 -15.38
N HIS A 471 11.68 6.43 -16.21
CA HIS A 471 10.51 7.22 -16.59
C HIS A 471 9.58 7.50 -15.41
N ALA A 472 9.29 6.50 -14.59
CA ALA A 472 8.45 6.65 -13.39
C ALA A 472 9.06 7.63 -12.37
N THR A 473 10.38 7.65 -12.23
CA THR A 473 11.12 8.64 -11.41
C THR A 473 10.84 10.06 -11.90
N GLY A 474 10.95 10.29 -13.22
CA GLY A 474 10.63 11.58 -13.83
C GLY A 474 9.18 12.00 -13.61
N ASN A 475 8.23 11.06 -13.66
CA ASN A 475 6.82 11.33 -13.37
C ASN A 475 6.62 11.81 -11.93
N LEU A 476 7.20 11.10 -10.95
CA LEU A 476 7.08 11.48 -9.54
C LEU A 476 7.75 12.84 -9.25
N ASN A 477 8.90 13.13 -9.87
CA ASN A 477 9.50 14.45 -9.76
C ASN A 477 8.59 15.54 -10.33
N ARG A 478 7.87 15.27 -11.42
CA ARG A 478 6.90 16.23 -11.99
C ARG A 478 5.69 16.43 -11.08
N VAL A 479 5.19 15.36 -10.45
CA VAL A 479 4.07 15.42 -9.50
C VAL A 479 4.33 16.45 -8.40
N ILE A 480 5.55 16.58 -7.90
CA ILE A 480 5.93 17.58 -6.89
C ILE A 480 5.54 19.00 -7.31
N ASP A 481 5.74 19.37 -8.57
CA ASP A 481 5.51 20.73 -9.05
C ASP A 481 4.02 21.02 -9.33
N VAL A 482 3.27 20.00 -9.73
CA VAL A 482 1.85 20.13 -10.13
C VAL A 482 0.87 19.77 -9.02
N ASN A 483 1.36 19.29 -7.88
CA ASN A 483 0.54 18.91 -6.73
C ASN A 483 -0.09 20.12 -6.04
N TYR A 484 -1.35 19.96 -5.61
CA TYR A 484 -1.98 20.87 -4.67
C TYR A 484 -1.62 20.49 -3.23
N TYR A 485 -1.01 21.41 -2.48
CA TYR A 485 -0.63 21.18 -1.09
C TYR A 485 -1.70 21.71 -0.13
N PRO A 486 -2.21 20.86 0.80
CA PRO A 486 -3.28 21.27 1.73
C PRO A 486 -2.82 22.25 2.81
N VAL A 487 -1.51 22.31 3.07
CA VAL A 487 -0.85 23.20 4.05
C VAL A 487 0.47 23.71 3.44
N GLU A 488 0.91 24.92 3.81
CA GLU A 488 2.08 25.55 3.17
C GLU A 488 3.39 24.86 3.57
N GLU A 489 3.46 24.37 4.80
CA GLU A 489 4.60 23.62 5.34
C GLU A 489 4.88 22.35 4.52
N ALA A 490 3.82 21.76 3.95
CA ALA A 490 3.93 20.62 3.04
C ALA A 490 4.56 21.01 1.70
N ARG A 491 4.17 22.18 1.17
CA ARG A 491 4.77 22.74 -0.05
C ARG A 491 6.22 23.11 0.19
N ASN A 492 6.54 23.74 1.32
CA ASN A 492 7.89 24.12 1.69
C ASN A 492 8.83 22.91 1.72
N SER A 493 8.46 21.85 2.45
CA SER A 493 9.26 20.63 2.55
C SER A 493 9.46 19.97 1.18
N ASN A 494 8.37 19.76 0.43
CA ASN A 494 8.45 19.02 -0.83
C ASN A 494 9.22 19.81 -1.90
N MET A 495 9.11 21.14 -1.95
CA MET A 495 9.89 21.95 -2.89
C MET A 495 11.37 22.06 -2.52
N ARG A 496 11.71 22.00 -1.23
CA ARG A 496 13.10 22.08 -0.75
C ARG A 496 13.88 20.78 -0.98
N HIS A 497 13.26 19.65 -0.65
CA HIS A 497 13.93 18.34 -0.59
C HIS A 497 13.53 17.39 -1.72
N ARG A 498 12.36 17.63 -2.33
CA ARG A 498 11.84 16.88 -3.48
C ARG A 498 11.85 15.35 -3.33
N PRO A 499 11.49 14.76 -2.18
CA PRO A 499 11.49 13.31 -2.03
C PRO A 499 10.39 12.64 -2.87
N ILE A 500 10.69 11.43 -3.31
CA ILE A 500 9.73 10.53 -3.97
C ILE A 500 9.86 9.12 -3.36
N GLY A 501 8.86 8.27 -3.63
CA GLY A 501 8.87 6.87 -3.18
C GLY A 501 8.44 5.92 -4.30
N LEU A 502 9.42 5.27 -4.91
CA LEU A 502 9.20 4.14 -5.81
C LEU A 502 9.08 2.86 -5.00
N GLY A 503 7.99 2.12 -5.23
CA GLY A 503 7.78 0.79 -4.68
C GLY A 503 7.63 -0.26 -5.77
N VAL A 504 7.27 -1.47 -5.34
CA VAL A 504 7.02 -2.60 -6.23
C VAL A 504 5.67 -3.22 -5.90
N GLN A 505 5.18 -4.09 -6.78
CA GLN A 505 4.08 -5.01 -6.53
C GLN A 505 4.29 -6.30 -7.33
N GLY A 506 3.68 -7.39 -6.86
CA GLY A 506 3.75 -8.69 -7.54
C GLY A 506 5.10 -9.41 -7.44
N LEU A 507 5.85 -9.25 -6.35
CA LEU A 507 7.11 -10.00 -6.18
C LEU A 507 6.85 -11.52 -6.10
N ALA A 508 5.83 -11.95 -5.35
CA ALA A 508 5.46 -13.37 -5.28
C ALA A 508 4.98 -13.93 -6.63
N ASP A 509 4.21 -13.15 -7.40
CA ASP A 509 3.84 -13.53 -8.77
C ASP A 509 5.06 -13.70 -9.67
N THR A 510 6.04 -12.80 -9.56
CA THR A 510 7.30 -12.85 -10.33
C THR A 510 8.07 -14.13 -10.02
N PHE A 511 8.21 -14.47 -8.73
CA PHE A 511 8.85 -15.71 -8.32
C PHE A 511 8.09 -16.95 -8.81
N ALA A 512 6.76 -16.96 -8.72
CA ALA A 512 5.94 -18.05 -9.25
C ALA A 512 6.13 -18.23 -10.76
N MET A 513 6.12 -17.13 -11.53
CA MET A 513 6.32 -17.17 -12.99
C MET A 513 7.72 -17.66 -13.40
N LEU A 514 8.72 -17.48 -12.54
CA LEU A 514 10.10 -17.95 -12.75
C LEU A 514 10.35 -19.34 -12.14
N GLY A 515 9.36 -19.95 -11.48
CA GLY A 515 9.51 -21.24 -10.79
C GLY A 515 10.45 -21.17 -9.58
N MET A 516 10.58 -20.01 -8.94
CA MET A 516 11.45 -19.78 -7.78
C MET A 516 10.65 -19.85 -6.48
N ALA A 517 10.97 -20.78 -5.59
CA ALA A 517 10.37 -20.79 -4.26
C ALA A 517 10.80 -19.54 -3.48
N PHE A 518 9.91 -18.96 -2.68
CA PHE A 518 10.19 -17.70 -1.97
C PHE A 518 11.42 -17.78 -1.03
N GLU A 519 11.66 -18.96 -0.43
CA GLU A 519 12.80 -19.21 0.48
C GLU A 519 14.10 -19.60 -0.27
N SER A 520 14.08 -19.67 -1.60
CA SER A 520 15.22 -20.13 -2.40
C SER A 520 16.36 -19.08 -2.48
N PRO A 521 17.62 -19.53 -2.59
CA PRO A 521 18.75 -18.63 -2.84
C PRO A 521 18.58 -17.78 -4.11
N GLU A 522 17.97 -18.34 -5.15
CA GLU A 522 17.70 -17.68 -6.43
C GLU A 522 16.69 -16.55 -6.27
N ALA A 523 15.59 -16.77 -5.53
CA ALA A 523 14.62 -15.71 -5.22
C ALA A 523 15.24 -14.58 -4.38
N ARG A 524 16.09 -14.94 -3.40
CA ARG A 524 16.83 -13.98 -2.59
C ARG A 524 17.78 -13.12 -3.43
N ALA A 525 18.53 -13.73 -4.35
CA ALA A 525 19.43 -13.03 -5.26
C ALA A 525 18.64 -12.09 -6.20
N LEU A 526 17.57 -12.59 -6.83
CA LEU A 526 16.72 -11.79 -7.70
C LEU A 526 16.06 -10.61 -6.96
N ASN A 527 15.60 -10.80 -5.71
CA ASN A 527 15.13 -9.70 -4.85
C ASN A 527 16.21 -8.61 -4.73
N LYS A 528 17.46 -8.97 -4.43
CA LYS A 528 18.55 -8.00 -4.33
C LYS A 528 18.78 -7.27 -5.67
N GLU A 529 18.83 -7.99 -6.78
CA GLU A 529 19.09 -7.45 -8.12
C GLU A 529 17.98 -6.53 -8.65
N ILE A 530 16.70 -6.84 -8.34
CA ILE A 530 15.55 -6.00 -8.69
C ILE A 530 15.69 -4.63 -8.03
N PHE A 531 15.93 -4.60 -6.71
CA PHE A 531 16.05 -3.35 -5.97
C PHE A 531 17.34 -2.58 -6.28
N GLU A 532 18.44 -3.29 -6.58
CA GLU A 532 19.65 -2.66 -7.12
C GLU A 532 19.35 -1.91 -8.43
N THR A 533 18.61 -2.55 -9.33
CA THR A 533 18.21 -1.96 -10.63
C THR A 533 17.29 -0.75 -10.46
N ILE A 534 16.27 -0.86 -9.60
CA ILE A 534 15.34 0.24 -9.33
C ILE A 534 16.11 1.45 -8.76
N TYR A 535 16.99 1.23 -7.78
CA TYR A 535 17.75 2.31 -7.18
C TYR A 535 18.73 2.94 -8.16
N PHE A 536 19.42 2.14 -8.99
CA PHE A 536 20.33 2.64 -10.01
C PHE A 536 19.60 3.51 -11.04
N ALA A 537 18.46 3.05 -11.54
CA ALA A 537 17.62 3.78 -12.48
C ALA A 537 17.09 5.09 -11.89
N ALA A 538 16.62 5.06 -10.64
CA ALA A 538 16.08 6.24 -9.97
C ALA A 538 17.18 7.28 -9.68
N CYS A 539 18.37 6.87 -9.23
CA CYS A 539 19.52 7.74 -9.06
C CYS A 539 19.95 8.36 -10.39
N THR A 540 19.98 7.57 -11.47
CA THR A 540 20.34 8.05 -12.81
C THR A 540 19.33 9.09 -13.31
N ALA A 541 18.03 8.81 -13.23
CA ALA A 541 16.99 9.75 -13.62
C ALA A 541 17.01 11.04 -12.80
N SER A 542 17.24 10.94 -11.48
CA SER A 542 17.32 12.10 -10.61
C SER A 542 18.56 12.96 -10.89
N LYS A 543 19.71 12.35 -11.17
CA LYS A 543 20.92 13.04 -11.61
C LYS A 543 20.72 13.73 -12.96
N ASP A 544 20.13 13.05 -13.93
CA ASP A 544 19.87 13.63 -15.25
C ASP A 544 18.89 14.82 -15.17
N ALA A 545 17.86 14.71 -14.33
CA ALA A 545 16.96 15.84 -14.05
C ALA A 545 17.69 17.01 -13.38
N ALA A 546 18.69 16.76 -12.53
CA ALA A 546 19.51 17.80 -11.91
C ALA A 546 20.38 18.55 -12.93
N VAL A 547 20.82 17.88 -14.01
CA VAL A 547 21.57 18.54 -15.10
C VAL A 547 20.69 19.59 -15.80
N VAL A 548 19.39 19.34 -15.93
CA VAL A 548 18.44 20.24 -16.60
C VAL A 548 17.94 21.34 -15.67
N ASP A 549 17.45 20.96 -14.48
CA ASP A 549 16.70 21.85 -13.58
C ASP A 549 17.49 22.28 -12.34
N GLY A 550 18.74 21.82 -12.20
CA GLY A 550 19.54 21.96 -10.99
C GLY A 550 19.20 20.93 -9.91
N ALA A 551 20.13 20.70 -8.99
CA ALA A 551 19.92 19.86 -7.82
C ALA A 551 18.82 20.41 -6.89
N TYR A 552 18.25 19.55 -6.02
CA TYR A 552 17.33 20.04 -4.98
C TYR A 552 18.07 20.97 -4.00
N SER A 553 17.32 21.88 -3.37
CA SER A 553 17.90 23.03 -2.65
C SER A 553 18.84 22.66 -1.50
N THR A 554 18.62 21.49 -0.88
CA THR A 554 19.41 21.00 0.26
C THR A 554 20.32 19.82 -0.09
N PHE A 555 20.72 19.72 -1.36
CA PHE A 555 21.63 18.67 -1.83
C PHE A 555 23.02 18.79 -1.19
N GLU A 556 23.56 20.01 -1.14
CA GLU A 556 24.86 20.28 -0.54
C GLU A 556 24.89 19.86 0.94
N GLY A 557 25.90 19.07 1.31
CA GLY A 557 26.07 18.51 2.64
C GLY A 557 25.32 17.20 2.89
N SER A 558 24.47 16.75 1.98
CA SER A 558 23.88 15.40 2.03
C SER A 558 24.94 14.30 1.79
N PRO A 559 24.73 13.06 2.26
CA PRO A 559 25.57 11.92 1.89
C PRO A 559 25.78 11.76 0.37
N ALA A 560 24.74 11.92 -0.44
CA ALA A 560 24.84 11.81 -1.89
C ALA A 560 25.77 12.86 -2.51
N SER A 561 25.80 14.09 -1.98
CA SER A 561 26.77 15.13 -2.40
C SER A 561 28.24 14.76 -2.15
N GLN A 562 28.48 13.77 -1.29
CA GLN A 562 29.80 13.23 -0.94
C GLN A 562 30.08 11.89 -1.62
N GLY A 563 29.22 11.45 -2.55
CA GLY A 563 29.34 10.16 -3.24
C GLY A 563 28.95 8.96 -2.38
N ILE A 564 28.28 9.18 -1.24
CA ILE A 564 27.80 8.15 -0.32
C ILE A 564 26.34 7.85 -0.65
N LEU A 565 26.08 6.71 -1.27
CA LEU A 565 24.74 6.23 -1.60
C LEU A 565 24.22 5.26 -0.54
N GLN A 566 22.98 4.79 -0.70
CA GLN A 566 22.31 4.02 0.34
C GLN A 566 23.07 2.78 0.77
N PHE A 567 23.60 1.98 -0.15
CA PHE A 567 24.31 0.75 0.18
C PHE A 567 25.62 1.01 0.93
N ASP A 568 26.27 2.16 0.70
CA ASP A 568 27.45 2.58 1.48
C ASP A 568 27.08 2.83 2.94
N LEU A 569 25.90 3.41 3.20
CA LEU A 569 25.36 3.62 4.56
C LEU A 569 25.02 2.30 5.26
N TRP A 570 24.86 1.21 4.50
CA TRP A 570 24.74 -0.16 5.02
C TRP A 570 26.08 -0.90 5.10
N GLY A 571 27.18 -0.31 4.62
CA GLY A 571 28.48 -0.97 4.53
C GLY A 571 28.51 -2.12 3.51
N MET A 572 27.60 -2.13 2.54
CA MET A 572 27.52 -3.15 1.49
C MET A 572 28.42 -2.75 0.31
N ASN A 573 29.41 -3.59 0.01
CA ASN A 573 30.34 -3.39 -1.12
C ASN A 573 30.14 -4.42 -2.26
N GLU A 574 29.28 -5.42 -2.06
CA GLU A 574 29.03 -6.47 -3.04
C GLU A 574 27.73 -6.20 -3.80
N HIS A 575 27.87 -5.90 -5.09
CA HIS A 575 26.78 -5.65 -6.04
C HIS A 575 26.66 -6.80 -7.05
N SER A 576 25.61 -6.80 -7.87
CA SER A 576 25.45 -7.79 -8.95
C SER A 576 26.49 -7.67 -10.07
N GLY A 577 27.15 -6.51 -10.17
CA GLY A 577 28.06 -6.18 -11.29
C GLY A 577 27.32 -5.76 -12.57
N ARG A 578 25.99 -5.61 -12.52
CA ARG A 578 25.16 -5.19 -13.66
C ARG A 578 25.27 -3.70 -13.97
N TRP A 579 25.45 -2.89 -12.94
CA TRP A 579 25.38 -1.43 -13.03
C TRP A 579 26.67 -0.75 -12.59
N ASP A 580 27.08 0.30 -13.31
CA ASP A 580 28.30 1.06 -13.03
C ASP A 580 28.06 2.16 -11.98
N TRP A 581 28.10 1.74 -10.71
CA TRP A 581 27.93 2.63 -9.56
C TRP A 581 29.04 3.66 -9.41
N ASP A 582 30.27 3.35 -9.82
CA ASP A 582 31.43 4.23 -9.65
C ASP A 582 31.30 5.46 -10.56
N SER A 583 30.93 5.25 -11.83
CA SER A 583 30.62 6.35 -12.74
C SER A 583 29.42 7.16 -12.25
N LEU A 584 28.33 6.51 -11.85
CA LEU A 584 27.13 7.21 -11.38
C LEU A 584 27.39 8.06 -10.13
N LYS A 585 28.16 7.55 -9.15
CA LYS A 585 28.58 8.32 -7.97
C LYS A 585 29.38 9.56 -8.34
N THR A 586 30.31 9.41 -9.28
CA THR A 586 31.12 10.53 -9.78
C THR A 586 30.24 11.60 -10.41
N GLU A 587 29.30 11.19 -11.27
CA GLU A 587 28.35 12.10 -11.90
C GLU A 587 27.41 12.77 -10.89
N ILE A 588 26.94 12.05 -9.87
CA ILE A 588 26.10 12.62 -8.80
C ILE A 588 26.86 13.70 -8.03
N MET A 589 28.13 13.47 -7.68
CA MET A 589 28.93 14.50 -7.00
C MET A 589 29.16 15.74 -7.87
N GLU A 590 29.33 15.57 -9.19
CA GLU A 590 29.59 16.68 -10.11
C GLU A 590 28.33 17.45 -10.53
N LYS A 591 27.21 16.75 -10.72
CA LYS A 591 25.97 17.29 -11.31
C LYS A 591 24.84 17.48 -10.31
N GLY A 592 24.92 16.80 -9.18
CA GLY A 592 23.88 16.74 -8.16
C GLY A 592 22.74 15.77 -8.49
N MET A 593 21.72 15.78 -7.63
CA MET A 593 20.48 15.01 -7.79
C MET A 593 19.28 15.93 -7.64
N ARG A 594 18.18 15.61 -8.34
CA ARG A 594 16.94 16.40 -8.29
C ARG A 594 16.04 16.03 -7.10
N ASN A 595 16.24 14.87 -6.50
CA ASN A 595 15.40 14.32 -5.43
C ASN A 595 16.28 13.84 -4.29
N SER A 596 15.90 14.14 -3.04
CA SER A 596 16.68 13.72 -1.86
C SER A 596 16.52 12.25 -1.50
N LEU A 597 15.36 11.65 -1.80
CA LEU A 597 15.01 10.26 -1.53
C LEU A 597 14.19 9.72 -2.71
N LEU A 598 14.29 8.42 -2.99
CA LEU A 598 13.84 7.82 -4.24
C LEU A 598 12.99 6.56 -4.07
N VAL A 599 13.32 5.67 -3.14
CA VAL A 599 12.77 4.30 -3.09
C VAL A 599 12.15 4.06 -1.72
N ALA A 600 10.85 3.73 -1.74
CA ALA A 600 10.05 3.46 -0.54
C ALA A 600 8.92 2.46 -0.84
N PRO A 601 9.18 1.15 -0.73
CA PRO A 601 8.16 0.13 -1.01
C PRO A 601 6.99 0.17 -0.02
N MET A 602 5.86 0.68 -0.52
CA MET A 602 4.59 0.90 0.20
C MET A 602 3.65 -0.31 0.10
N PRO A 603 2.62 -0.42 0.97
CA PRO A 603 1.52 -1.35 0.76
C PRO A 603 0.78 -0.96 -0.53
N THR A 604 0.47 -1.95 -1.38
CA THR A 604 -0.17 -1.73 -2.68
C THR A 604 -1.59 -2.28 -2.74
N ALA A 605 -2.20 -2.50 -1.57
CA ALA A 605 -3.56 -2.98 -1.32
C ALA A 605 -4.55 -2.80 -2.47
N SER A 606 -4.75 -1.57 -2.96
CA SER A 606 -5.72 -1.26 -4.01
C SER A 606 -5.14 -1.26 -5.43
N THR A 607 -3.90 -0.81 -5.61
CA THR A 607 -3.27 -0.69 -6.93
C THR A 607 -2.78 -2.04 -7.45
N SER A 608 -2.36 -2.96 -6.57
CA SER A 608 -2.05 -4.34 -6.93
C SER A 608 -3.30 -5.12 -7.32
N GLN A 609 -4.43 -4.87 -6.66
CA GLN A 609 -5.73 -5.43 -7.05
C GLN A 609 -6.15 -4.97 -8.45
N ILE A 610 -6.02 -3.67 -8.75
CA ILE A 610 -6.31 -3.14 -10.10
C ILE A 610 -5.49 -3.86 -11.16
N LEU A 611 -4.20 -4.11 -10.90
CA LEU A 611 -3.31 -4.81 -11.84
C LEU A 611 -3.35 -6.34 -11.72
N GLY A 612 -4.17 -6.90 -10.82
CA GLY A 612 -4.29 -8.34 -10.60
C GLY A 612 -3.02 -9.01 -10.05
N ASN A 613 -2.20 -8.29 -9.27
CA ASN A 613 -0.94 -8.75 -8.67
C ASN A 613 -1.07 -8.96 -7.15
N ASN A 614 -0.18 -9.77 -6.58
CA ASN A 614 0.03 -9.85 -5.14
C ASN A 614 0.60 -8.54 -4.59
N GLU A 615 0.32 -8.29 -3.31
CA GLU A 615 0.73 -7.05 -2.66
C GLU A 615 2.25 -6.94 -2.53
N CYS A 616 2.77 -5.82 -3.01
CA CYS A 616 4.13 -5.34 -2.78
C CYS A 616 5.22 -6.41 -2.98
N PHE A 617 6.05 -6.61 -1.96
CA PHE A 617 7.08 -7.64 -1.86
C PHE A 617 6.64 -8.83 -0.99
N GLU A 618 5.35 -8.95 -0.66
CA GLU A 618 4.86 -10.00 0.23
C GLU A 618 4.78 -11.35 -0.47
N ALA A 619 4.92 -12.43 0.30
CA ALA A 619 4.55 -13.76 -0.14
C ALA A 619 3.03 -13.90 -0.25
N PHE A 620 2.53 -14.92 -0.95
CA PHE A 620 1.10 -15.19 -0.98
C PHE A 620 0.59 -15.47 0.45
N THR A 621 -0.37 -14.68 0.93
CA THR A 621 -0.97 -14.89 2.25
C THR A 621 -1.80 -16.18 2.29
N SER A 622 -2.40 -16.54 1.16
CA SER A 622 -3.12 -17.80 0.95
C SER A 622 -3.18 -18.11 -0.54
N ASN A 623 -3.21 -19.40 -0.93
CA ASN A 623 -3.51 -19.78 -2.32
C ASN A 623 -5.01 -19.84 -2.63
N LEU A 624 -5.86 -19.61 -1.63
CA LEU A 624 -7.30 -19.47 -1.77
C LEU A 624 -7.79 -18.38 -0.83
N TYR A 625 -8.47 -17.39 -1.36
CA TYR A 625 -9.03 -16.29 -0.58
C TYR A 625 -10.41 -15.91 -1.08
N VAL A 626 -11.17 -15.24 -0.23
CA VAL A 626 -12.51 -14.74 -0.56
C VAL A 626 -12.40 -13.28 -0.92
N ARG A 627 -13.02 -12.88 -2.04
CA ARG A 627 -13.15 -11.49 -2.46
C ARG A 627 -14.59 -11.04 -2.31
N ARG A 628 -14.78 -9.93 -1.60
CA ARG A 628 -16.08 -9.28 -1.45
C ARG A 628 -16.26 -8.22 -2.52
N THR A 629 -17.44 -8.23 -3.14
CA THR A 629 -17.91 -7.15 -4.02
C THR A 629 -19.31 -6.76 -3.59
N LEU A 630 -19.87 -5.68 -4.14
CA LEU A 630 -21.26 -5.28 -3.85
C LEU A 630 -22.28 -6.38 -4.18
N SER A 631 -21.95 -7.28 -5.11
CA SER A 631 -22.81 -8.36 -5.57
C SER A 631 -22.67 -9.66 -4.76
N GLY A 632 -21.71 -9.74 -3.83
CA GLY A 632 -21.49 -10.92 -3.00
C GLY A 632 -20.02 -11.31 -2.80
N GLU A 633 -19.84 -12.50 -2.22
CA GLU A 633 -18.53 -13.08 -1.92
C GLU A 633 -18.12 -14.13 -2.96
N PHE A 634 -16.87 -14.06 -3.42
CA PHE A 634 -16.32 -14.91 -4.48
C PHE A 634 -15.07 -15.64 -3.98
N ILE A 635 -15.00 -16.94 -4.21
CA ILE A 635 -13.78 -17.72 -3.94
C ILE A 635 -12.81 -17.54 -5.10
N VAL A 636 -11.61 -17.06 -4.79
CA VAL A 636 -10.53 -16.82 -5.74
C VAL A 636 -9.34 -17.70 -5.38
N LEU A 637 -8.81 -18.38 -6.40
CA LEU A 637 -7.62 -19.21 -6.28
C LEU A 637 -6.39 -18.47 -6.81
N ASN A 638 -5.22 -18.83 -6.30
CA ASN A 638 -3.96 -18.39 -6.86
C ASN A 638 -3.84 -18.89 -8.32
N LYS A 639 -3.92 -17.94 -9.26
CA LYS A 639 -3.91 -18.21 -10.71
C LYS A 639 -2.66 -18.99 -11.14
N HIS A 640 -1.51 -18.72 -10.52
CA HIS A 640 -0.25 -19.39 -10.85
C HIS A 640 -0.31 -20.86 -10.44
N LEU A 641 -0.74 -21.13 -9.19
CA LEU A 641 -0.92 -22.50 -8.70
C LEU A 641 -1.86 -23.31 -9.60
N VAL A 642 -3.01 -22.73 -9.98
CA VAL A 642 -3.97 -23.42 -10.84
C VAL A 642 -3.34 -23.76 -12.19
N ASN A 643 -2.64 -22.81 -12.81
CA ASN A 643 -1.97 -23.04 -14.10
C ASN A 643 -0.90 -24.15 -14.03
N ASP A 644 -0.12 -24.20 -12.94
CA ASP A 644 0.89 -25.24 -12.73
C ASP A 644 0.26 -26.62 -12.48
N LEU A 645 -0.85 -26.67 -11.73
CA LEU A 645 -1.62 -27.90 -11.52
C LEU A 645 -2.28 -28.40 -12.81
N ILE A 646 -2.79 -27.49 -13.66
CA ILE A 646 -3.32 -27.84 -14.99
C ILE A 646 -2.21 -28.40 -15.88
N SER A 647 -1.07 -27.71 -15.95
CA SER A 647 0.09 -28.12 -16.74
C SER A 647 0.65 -29.48 -16.30
N SER A 648 0.49 -29.81 -15.02
CA SER A 648 0.87 -31.11 -14.44
C SER A 648 -0.23 -32.18 -14.56
N GLY A 649 -1.39 -31.86 -15.12
CA GLY A 649 -2.54 -32.78 -15.24
C GLY A 649 -3.19 -33.15 -13.90
N LEU A 650 -3.00 -32.32 -12.86
CA LEU A 650 -3.50 -32.56 -11.50
C LEU A 650 -4.79 -31.79 -11.19
N TRP A 651 -5.07 -30.69 -11.89
CA TRP A 651 -6.21 -29.83 -11.58
C TRP A 651 -7.55 -30.54 -11.76
N SER A 652 -8.36 -30.58 -10.71
CA SER A 652 -9.72 -31.10 -10.72
C SER A 652 -10.58 -30.38 -9.69
N MET A 653 -11.91 -30.50 -9.79
CA MET A 653 -12.83 -29.91 -8.80
C MET A 653 -12.68 -30.58 -7.42
N GLU A 654 -12.32 -31.86 -7.37
CA GLU A 654 -12.03 -32.57 -6.13
C GLU A 654 -10.77 -32.02 -5.47
N LEU A 655 -9.71 -31.73 -6.25
CA LEU A 655 -8.50 -31.10 -5.74
C LEU A 655 -8.77 -29.68 -5.25
N LYS A 656 -9.59 -28.90 -5.97
CA LYS A 656 -10.07 -27.60 -5.51
C LYS A 656 -10.73 -27.70 -4.14
N ASP A 657 -11.66 -28.64 -3.97
CA ASP A 657 -12.35 -28.84 -2.70
C ASP A 657 -11.39 -29.28 -1.58
N GLU A 658 -10.32 -30.02 -1.92
CA GLU A 658 -9.26 -30.37 -0.98
C GLU A 658 -8.44 -29.14 -0.55
N ILE A 659 -8.05 -28.28 -1.48
CA ILE A 659 -7.39 -26.99 -1.18
C ILE A 659 -8.29 -26.12 -0.29
N LEU A 660 -9.60 -26.11 -0.55
CA LEU A 660 -10.58 -25.41 0.28
C LEU A 660 -10.65 -25.97 1.70
N ARG A 661 -10.65 -27.31 1.87
CA ARG A 661 -10.61 -27.95 3.20
C ARG A 661 -9.33 -27.58 3.97
N HIS A 662 -8.23 -27.37 3.26
CA HIS A 662 -6.96 -26.90 3.83
C HIS A 662 -6.82 -25.38 3.86
N LYS A 663 -7.91 -24.62 3.68
CA LYS A 663 -7.95 -23.15 3.75
C LYS A 663 -6.87 -22.48 2.88
N GLY A 664 -6.59 -23.05 1.70
CA GLY A 664 -5.59 -22.53 0.75
C GLY A 664 -4.15 -23.03 0.96
N SER A 665 -3.88 -23.83 1.98
CA SER A 665 -2.61 -24.57 2.06
C SER A 665 -2.64 -25.80 1.15
N ILE A 666 -1.51 -26.10 0.51
CA ILE A 666 -1.34 -27.32 -0.32
C ILE A 666 -0.37 -28.33 0.29
N GLN A 667 0.23 -28.01 1.45
CA GLN A 667 1.34 -28.79 2.01
C GLN A 667 0.92 -30.21 2.41
N ALA A 668 -0.30 -30.34 2.94
CA ALA A 668 -0.85 -31.62 3.41
C ALA A 668 -1.45 -32.50 2.30
N ILE A 669 -1.58 -31.97 1.08
CA ILE A 669 -2.25 -32.65 -0.03
C ILE A 669 -1.27 -33.63 -0.70
N ALA A 670 -1.49 -34.93 -0.53
CA ALA A 670 -0.54 -35.96 -0.96
C ALA A 670 -0.40 -36.09 -2.49
N SER A 671 -1.44 -35.69 -3.25
CA SER A 671 -1.45 -35.73 -4.71
C SER A 671 -0.58 -34.65 -5.36
N ILE A 672 -0.23 -33.58 -4.64
CA ILE A 672 0.58 -32.48 -5.16
C ILE A 672 2.08 -32.78 -4.94
N PRO A 673 2.92 -32.70 -5.99
CA PRO A 673 4.37 -32.87 -5.87
C PRO A 673 5.03 -31.85 -4.95
N ASP A 674 6.12 -32.26 -4.27
CA ASP A 674 6.86 -31.40 -3.35
C ASP A 674 7.43 -30.15 -4.02
N SER A 675 7.78 -30.21 -5.32
CA SER A 675 8.24 -29.05 -6.07
C SER A 675 7.18 -27.93 -6.16
N ILE A 676 5.90 -28.28 -6.34
CA ILE A 676 4.78 -27.32 -6.36
C ILE A 676 4.49 -26.84 -4.95
N LYS A 677 4.55 -27.74 -3.95
CA LYS A 677 4.38 -27.38 -2.54
C LYS A 677 5.39 -26.34 -2.07
N GLU A 678 6.65 -26.50 -2.43
CA GLU A 678 7.71 -25.54 -2.10
C GLU A 678 7.48 -24.18 -2.78
N LEU A 679 7.02 -24.16 -4.04
CA LEU A 679 6.77 -22.93 -4.80
C LEU A 679 5.62 -22.11 -4.20
N TYR A 680 4.56 -22.77 -3.75
CA TYR A 680 3.33 -22.12 -3.28
C TYR A 680 3.13 -22.22 -1.76
N LYS A 681 4.24 -22.24 -0.99
CA LYS A 681 4.18 -21.98 0.44
C LYS A 681 3.53 -20.63 0.69
N THR A 682 2.59 -20.60 1.62
CA THR A 682 1.97 -19.34 2.07
C THR A 682 2.90 -18.62 3.05
N THR A 683 2.67 -17.33 3.30
CA THR A 683 3.44 -16.56 4.31
C THR A 683 3.44 -17.20 5.70
N TRP A 684 2.41 -17.99 6.03
CA TRP A 684 2.27 -18.71 7.29
C TRP A 684 3.19 -19.94 7.38
N GLU A 685 3.63 -20.45 6.25
CA GLU A 685 4.49 -21.63 6.10
C GLU A 685 5.95 -21.24 5.84
N ILE A 686 6.19 -20.02 5.35
CA ILE A 686 7.52 -19.44 5.16
C ILE A 686 8.10 -19.02 6.51
N LYS A 687 9.36 -19.36 6.75
CA LYS A 687 10.04 -18.88 7.96
C LYS A 687 10.31 -17.38 7.83
N GLN A 688 9.78 -16.60 8.77
CA GLN A 688 9.90 -15.14 8.78
C GLN A 688 11.36 -14.63 8.77
N ARG A 689 12.33 -15.46 9.18
CA ARG A 689 13.75 -15.14 9.01
C ARG A 689 14.13 -14.88 7.55
N HIS A 690 13.65 -15.68 6.60
CA HIS A 690 13.92 -15.47 5.17
C HIS A 690 13.31 -14.15 4.68
N VAL A 691 12.11 -13.81 5.17
CA VAL A 691 11.46 -12.52 4.88
C VAL A 691 12.32 -11.35 5.37
N LEU A 692 12.85 -11.44 6.60
CA LEU A 692 13.75 -10.41 7.17
C LEU A 692 15.10 -10.35 6.45
N ASP A 693 15.67 -11.48 6.05
CA ASP A 693 16.93 -11.55 5.27
C ASP A 693 16.77 -10.82 3.93
N MET A 694 15.71 -11.14 3.17
CA MET A 694 15.41 -10.47 1.91
C MET A 694 15.13 -8.98 2.10
N ALA A 695 14.49 -8.60 3.21
CA ALA A 695 14.24 -7.21 3.56
C ALA A 695 15.54 -6.45 3.84
N ALA A 696 16.49 -7.05 4.54
CA ALA A 696 17.80 -6.46 4.78
C ALA A 696 18.61 -6.32 3.47
N ASP A 697 18.60 -7.35 2.62
CA ASP A 697 19.30 -7.32 1.33
C ASP A 697 18.79 -6.18 0.43
N ARG A 698 17.46 -6.05 0.29
CA ARG A 698 16.87 -4.95 -0.49
C ARG A 698 16.99 -3.60 0.22
N GLY A 699 17.04 -3.60 1.55
CA GLY A 699 17.16 -2.40 2.38
C GLY A 699 18.41 -1.57 2.07
N ALA A 700 19.49 -2.21 1.59
CA ALA A 700 20.69 -1.53 1.11
C ALA A 700 20.48 -0.69 -0.17
N TYR A 701 19.39 -0.90 -0.90
CA TYR A 701 19.02 -0.12 -2.08
C TYR A 701 17.73 0.69 -1.88
N ILE A 702 17.26 0.81 -0.63
CA ILE A 702 16.07 1.58 -0.24
C ILE A 702 16.52 2.72 0.68
N ASP A 703 16.54 3.94 0.15
CA ASP A 703 16.98 5.14 0.87
C ASP A 703 15.97 5.65 1.91
N GLN A 704 14.69 5.26 1.78
CA GLN A 704 13.65 5.44 2.79
C GLN A 704 13.52 4.19 3.68
N SER A 705 12.39 3.50 3.68
CA SER A 705 12.14 2.21 4.34
C SER A 705 11.10 1.40 3.54
N GLN A 706 10.50 0.40 4.18
CA GLN A 706 9.59 -0.56 3.55
C GLN A 706 8.57 -1.07 4.57
N SER A 707 7.31 -1.23 4.15
CA SER A 707 6.18 -1.63 5.02
C SER A 707 6.18 -3.13 5.33
N MET A 708 6.97 -3.55 6.31
CA MET A 708 7.23 -4.97 6.60
C MET A 708 6.16 -5.62 7.49
N ASN A 709 5.14 -6.25 6.93
CA ASN A 709 4.28 -7.12 7.72
C ASN A 709 5.00 -8.40 8.15
N ILE A 710 4.72 -8.85 9.39
CA ILE A 710 5.25 -10.09 9.95
C ILE A 710 4.08 -11.03 10.24
N HIS A 711 4.19 -12.26 9.75
CA HIS A 711 3.15 -13.28 9.87
C HIS A 711 3.60 -14.39 10.83
N MET A 712 2.81 -14.69 11.85
CA MET A 712 3.21 -15.65 12.89
C MET A 712 2.06 -16.54 13.34
N ILE A 713 2.24 -17.85 13.19
CA ILE A 713 1.38 -18.86 13.81
C ILE A 713 1.80 -19.04 15.27
N ASP A 714 0.83 -19.11 16.19
CA ASP A 714 1.03 -19.22 17.63
C ASP A 714 2.03 -18.19 18.13
N ALA A 715 1.72 -16.91 17.87
CA ALA A 715 2.54 -15.81 18.34
C ALA A 715 2.65 -15.86 19.86
N ASN A 716 3.88 -15.79 20.34
CA ASN A 716 4.19 -15.74 21.77
C ASN A 716 5.38 -14.81 22.00
N ALA A 717 5.58 -14.41 23.25
CA ALA A 717 6.58 -13.41 23.60
C ALA A 717 7.99 -13.77 23.12
N ALA A 718 8.38 -15.05 23.20
CA ALA A 718 9.71 -15.49 22.78
C ALA A 718 9.91 -15.39 21.27
N LYS A 719 8.93 -15.85 20.46
CA LYS A 719 9.01 -15.77 19.00
C LYS A 719 9.04 -14.32 18.51
N VAL A 720 8.10 -13.49 19.00
CA VAL A 720 8.01 -12.07 18.62
C VAL A 720 9.28 -11.32 19.03
N SER A 721 9.80 -11.57 20.23
CA SER A 721 11.08 -11.00 20.68
C SER A 721 12.23 -11.40 19.77
N SER A 722 12.38 -12.69 19.48
CA SER A 722 13.48 -13.18 18.64
C SER A 722 13.46 -12.57 17.23
N MET A 723 12.25 -12.37 16.67
CA MET A 723 12.02 -11.74 15.38
C MET A 723 12.47 -10.27 15.39
N HIS A 724 12.02 -9.49 16.38
CA HIS A 724 12.43 -8.08 16.52
C HIS A 724 13.93 -7.91 16.70
N PHE A 725 14.54 -8.71 17.58
CA PHE A 725 16.00 -8.66 17.78
C PHE A 725 16.77 -9.05 16.52
N TYR A 726 16.24 -9.97 15.71
CA TYR A 726 16.84 -10.32 14.42
C TYR A 726 16.74 -9.16 13.43
N GLY A 727 15.55 -8.56 13.27
CA GLY A 727 15.33 -7.42 12.37
C GLY A 727 16.19 -6.22 12.74
N TRP A 728 16.26 -5.88 14.03
CA TRP A 728 17.12 -4.83 14.57
C TRP A 728 18.61 -5.08 14.25
N LYS A 729 19.13 -6.27 14.59
CA LYS A 729 20.54 -6.62 14.34
C LYS A 729 20.90 -6.73 12.87
N SER A 730 19.92 -7.01 12.02
CA SER A 730 20.07 -6.99 10.56
C SER A 730 20.11 -5.56 10.01
N GLY A 731 19.90 -4.54 10.87
CA GLY A 731 19.95 -3.14 10.50
C GLY A 731 18.67 -2.65 9.83
N LEU A 732 17.52 -3.30 9.95
CA LEU A 732 16.29 -2.77 9.36
C LEU A 732 15.98 -1.36 9.90
N LYS A 733 15.29 -0.54 9.09
CA LYS A 733 14.75 0.75 9.54
C LYS A 733 13.34 0.57 10.12
N THR A 734 12.50 -0.16 9.39
CA THR A 734 11.21 -0.67 9.87
C THR A 734 11.37 -2.15 10.17
N GLY A 735 11.30 -2.52 11.45
CA GLY A 735 11.34 -3.92 11.89
C GLY A 735 10.01 -4.62 11.69
N MET A 736 8.91 -3.90 11.89
CA MET A 736 7.56 -4.44 11.73
C MET A 736 6.55 -3.31 11.47
N TYR A 737 5.77 -3.48 10.41
CA TYR A 737 4.52 -2.76 10.16
C TYR A 737 3.42 -3.41 11.02
N TYR A 738 2.66 -4.38 10.51
CA TYR A 738 1.75 -5.17 11.35
C TYR A 738 2.35 -6.50 11.78
N LEU A 739 2.01 -6.92 13.01
CA LEU A 739 2.04 -8.33 13.39
C LEU A 739 0.69 -8.96 13.03
N ARG A 740 0.71 -9.93 12.11
CA ARG A 740 -0.44 -10.75 11.73
C ARG A 740 -0.31 -12.12 12.39
N THR A 741 -1.33 -12.52 13.15
CA THR A 741 -1.31 -13.75 13.94
C THR A 741 -2.40 -14.72 13.48
N LYS A 742 -2.15 -16.02 13.67
CA LYS A 742 -3.14 -17.10 13.56
C LYS A 742 -2.95 -18.08 14.71
N ALA A 743 -4.03 -18.59 15.30
CA ALA A 743 -3.94 -19.67 16.27
C ALA A 743 -3.68 -21.02 15.57
N ALA A 744 -2.90 -21.93 16.17
CA ALA A 744 -2.65 -23.25 15.58
C ALA A 744 -3.89 -24.14 15.51
N ALA A 745 -4.87 -23.93 16.39
CA ALA A 745 -6.14 -24.66 16.34
C ALA A 745 -6.89 -24.40 15.01
N ASP A 746 -6.70 -23.23 14.38
CA ASP A 746 -7.30 -22.93 13.08
C ASP A 746 -6.61 -23.61 11.91
N ALA A 747 -5.34 -24.01 12.08
CA ALA A 747 -4.58 -24.79 11.13
C ALA A 747 -4.88 -26.30 11.23
N ILE A 748 -5.33 -26.77 12.40
CA ILE A 748 -5.63 -28.18 12.65
C ILE A 748 -6.99 -28.29 13.38
N GLN A 749 -8.09 -28.20 12.63
CA GLN A 749 -9.39 -28.64 13.15
C GLN A 749 -9.61 -30.12 12.84
N PHE A 750 -10.08 -30.84 13.87
CA PHE A 750 -10.22 -32.29 13.96
C PHE A 750 -10.75 -32.98 12.68
N THR A 751 -9.92 -33.86 12.12
CA THR A 751 -10.37 -34.98 11.28
C THR A 751 -11.20 -35.94 12.13
N VAL A 752 -12.51 -35.70 12.21
CA VAL A 752 -13.47 -36.79 12.45
C VAL A 752 -13.87 -37.31 11.08
N GLU A 753 -13.39 -38.52 10.77
CA GLU A 753 -13.81 -39.23 9.57
C GLU A 753 -15.34 -39.36 9.51
N SER A 754 -15.87 -39.02 8.33
CA SER A 754 -17.11 -39.53 7.75
C SER A 754 -18.45 -38.98 8.28
N LYS A 755 -19.22 -38.45 7.31
CA LYS A 755 -20.65 -38.07 7.32
C LYS A 755 -21.02 -36.67 7.84
N ALA A 756 -20.74 -35.67 7.02
CA ALA A 756 -21.69 -34.57 6.78
C ALA A 756 -21.57 -34.13 5.31
N LYS A 757 -22.35 -34.78 4.43
CA LYS A 757 -22.41 -34.46 2.99
C LYS A 757 -23.16 -33.15 2.69
N ASN A 758 -23.60 -32.39 3.69
CA ASN A 758 -24.61 -31.33 3.53
C ASN A 758 -24.20 -29.95 4.07
N ASP A 759 -22.96 -29.73 4.50
CA ASP A 759 -22.58 -28.45 5.15
C ASP A 759 -21.36 -27.77 4.47
N ALA A 760 -21.22 -27.99 3.16
CA ALA A 760 -20.20 -27.36 2.32
C ALA A 760 -20.85 -26.37 1.33
N THR A 761 -21.84 -25.60 1.79
CA THR A 761 -22.42 -24.51 1.00
C THR A 761 -21.66 -23.22 1.27
N VAL A 762 -21.67 -22.30 0.29
CA VAL A 762 -21.13 -20.94 0.41
C VAL A 762 -21.61 -20.25 1.70
N ASN A 763 -22.87 -20.50 2.10
CA ASN A 763 -23.45 -19.97 3.34
C ASN A 763 -22.83 -20.55 4.63
N GLY A 764 -22.46 -21.83 4.67
CA GLY A 764 -21.81 -22.42 5.86
C GLY A 764 -20.38 -21.95 6.07
N LEU A 765 -19.71 -21.52 5.00
CA LEU A 765 -18.42 -20.83 5.06
C LEU A 765 -18.57 -19.33 5.32
N ALA A 766 -19.64 -18.68 4.86
CA ALA A 766 -19.95 -17.29 5.21
C ALA A 766 -20.32 -17.15 6.70
N GLU A 767 -21.16 -18.04 7.24
CA GLU A 767 -21.51 -18.07 8.67
C GLU A 767 -20.34 -18.50 9.56
N ARG A 768 -19.44 -19.37 9.10
CA ARG A 768 -18.21 -19.72 9.86
C ARG A 768 -17.08 -18.74 9.67
N ALA A 769 -16.99 -18.08 8.52
CA ALA A 769 -16.17 -16.89 8.35
C ALA A 769 -16.69 -15.81 9.28
N GLU A 770 -18.01 -15.59 9.41
CA GLU A 770 -18.60 -14.71 10.43
C GLU A 770 -18.30 -15.17 11.85
N LEU A 771 -18.42 -16.46 12.20
CA LEU A 771 -18.12 -16.92 13.57
C LEU A 771 -16.61 -16.91 13.92
N THR A 772 -15.72 -17.10 12.94
CA THR A 772 -14.25 -16.96 13.16
C THR A 772 -13.77 -15.51 13.01
N THR A 773 -14.47 -14.65 12.25
CA THR A 773 -14.19 -13.20 12.16
C THR A 773 -14.89 -12.39 13.26
N MET A 774 -15.90 -12.94 13.94
CA MET A 774 -16.52 -12.32 15.12
C MET A 774 -15.72 -12.57 16.40
N GLU A 775 -14.93 -13.65 16.47
CA GLU A 775 -14.03 -13.93 17.60
C GLU A 775 -12.57 -13.56 17.33
N GLU A 776 -12.16 -13.34 16.08
CA GLU A 776 -10.82 -12.87 15.71
C GLU A 776 -10.87 -11.63 14.80
N ILE A 777 -10.02 -10.66 15.11
CA ILE A 777 -9.85 -9.33 14.47
C ILE A 777 -10.56 -8.19 15.20
N ALA A 778 -9.90 -7.76 16.27
CA ALA A 778 -10.01 -6.42 16.84
C ALA A 778 -9.47 -5.34 15.87
N CYS A 779 -10.08 -5.21 14.69
CA CYS A 779 -9.90 -4.06 13.81
C CYS A 779 -11.09 -3.94 12.84
N SER A 780 -12.12 -3.20 13.26
CA SER A 780 -13.25 -2.69 12.45
C SER A 780 -14.20 -3.73 11.83
N LEU A 781 -15.16 -4.16 12.65
CA LEU A 781 -16.28 -5.10 12.43
C LEU A 781 -17.20 -4.90 11.20
N ASP A 782 -16.94 -3.98 10.27
CA ASP A 782 -17.84 -3.79 9.11
C ASP A 782 -17.22 -4.11 7.74
N SER A 783 -15.89 -4.11 7.57
CA SER A 783 -15.19 -4.55 6.32
C SER A 783 -13.66 -4.39 6.43
N PRO A 784 -12.90 -5.45 6.77
CA PRO A 784 -11.43 -5.44 6.75
C PRO A 784 -10.84 -5.10 5.37
N ASP A 785 -11.51 -5.52 4.30
CA ASP A 785 -11.09 -5.33 2.90
C ASP A 785 -11.24 -3.89 2.37
N ASP A 786 -11.95 -3.01 3.10
CA ASP A 786 -12.26 -1.63 2.64
C ASP A 786 -11.22 -0.58 3.08
N CYS A 787 -10.21 -0.96 3.89
CA CYS A 787 -9.12 -0.03 4.23
C CYS A 787 -8.11 0.08 3.08
N LEU A 788 -8.45 0.90 2.08
CA LEU A 788 -7.58 1.22 0.93
C LEU A 788 -6.25 1.90 1.29
N SER A 789 -6.04 2.27 2.56
CA SER A 789 -4.89 3.04 3.03
C SER A 789 -3.76 2.18 3.63
N CYS A 790 -4.00 0.93 4.03
CA CYS A 790 -3.03 0.20 4.88
C CYS A 790 -2.74 -1.27 4.52
N GLY A 791 -3.30 -1.84 3.45
CA GLY A 791 -3.16 -3.29 3.20
C GLY A 791 -3.96 -4.09 4.23
N ALA A 792 -5.05 -4.73 3.78
CA ALA A 792 -5.93 -5.51 4.64
C ALA A 792 -5.23 -6.80 5.08
#